data_AF-A0A2W4USR1-F1
#
_entry.id   AF-A0A2W4USR1-F1
#
_cell.length_a   1.000
_cell.length_b   1.000
_cell.length_c   1.000
_cell.angle_alpha   90.00
_cell.angle_beta   90.00
_cell.angle_gamma   90.00
#
_symmetry.space_group_name_H-M   'P 1'
#
loop_
_entity.id
_entity.type
_entity.pdbx_description
1 polymer ?
#
loop_
_entity_poly.entity_id
_entity_poly.type
_entity_poly.pdbx_seq_one_letter_code
_entity_poly.pdbx_strand_id
1 'polypeptide(L)'
;MKALYSERLGLAPVKDGDTADDADLDDGKEAKRPVKTPSGGDSSARQPLNQILYGPPGTGKTYATIDATLAILDPEFLAANLSDRKALKARFDVFERERRVRFVTFHQSFSYEDFVEGLRATTSEDIGQIRYEVEDGVFKSLCEAAAAKVTRPQEGKTPTAPFNIRGRRIWKMSLGNTLGSDAAIYDECIEKGYALLGYGGRVNFTGCTSRDEVLKRCVDNGIEVANPLTDYTVTSVASFVTRMKQGDLVVISDGNFKFRAIGEVSGEYRYQPHSDYPDGYSQMRPVNWLRIYEPSLPHGELMKSQFSQMTLYELRSPSIDLDKLQALLNLGPTEQQSTGGLVPGPVQGSTYEIVRTNADIVELKKPQGRTLSLAMSLIQELAQAVKANQISVADIREKRVMEKLTDSSMDPYLVNGYNNVLAPLVAQFIGEKGSIGTDGAVPTHRDARVLIIDEINRGNISRIFGELITLIEPSKRAGAAEALEVLLPYSKKPFSVPANVYLIGTMNTADRSLAAMDVALRRRFVFREMPPRPGLLQGVEVGAIKIDALLMVMNQRIEALLGRDHCLGHAYFLPLREDDSLAKLAEIFRVQVLPLLQEYYFDDWQRIQWVLNDHRKGNEAYRFVTTSEVNTANLFGDAVNITRSPQLWRINEDSFLCEESYLGVINHEDAST
;
A
#
# COMPACT_ATOMS: atom_id res chain seq x y z
N MET A 1 38.00 -47.97 -15.83
CA MET A 1 36.61 -48.45 -15.66
C MET A 1 35.66 -47.41 -16.22
N LYS A 2 35.27 -47.57 -17.49
CA LYS A 2 34.13 -46.88 -18.10
C LYS A 2 32.88 -47.68 -17.74
N ALA A 3 31.81 -47.02 -17.27
CA ALA A 3 30.44 -47.18 -17.74
C ALA A 3 29.42 -46.59 -16.74
N LEU A 4 28.38 -45.96 -17.32
CA LEU A 4 27.06 -45.59 -16.78
C LEU A 4 26.83 -44.09 -16.53
N TYR A 5 26.81 -43.31 -17.62
CA TYR A 5 25.94 -42.14 -17.75
C TYR A 5 24.81 -42.49 -18.73
N SER A 6 23.58 -42.33 -18.27
CA SER A 6 22.33 -42.58 -19.02
C SER A 6 21.76 -41.23 -19.47
N GLU A 7 21.54 -41.11 -20.77
CA GLU A 7 20.98 -39.96 -21.48
C GLU A 7 19.53 -39.69 -21.05
N ARG A 8 19.28 -38.66 -20.24
CA ARG A 8 17.91 -38.17 -19.98
C ARG A 8 17.76 -36.67 -19.73
N LEU A 9 18.81 -35.88 -19.91
CA LEU A 9 18.75 -34.43 -19.77
C LEU A 9 19.35 -33.82 -21.03
N GLY A 10 18.49 -33.49 -21.98
CA GLY A 10 18.84 -32.89 -23.28
C GLY A 10 19.42 -31.49 -23.14
N LEU A 11 20.68 -31.41 -22.71
CA LEU A 11 21.50 -30.21 -22.72
C LEU A 11 22.79 -30.53 -23.50
N ALA A 12 23.01 -29.81 -24.60
CA ALA A 12 24.17 -29.97 -25.46
C ALA A 12 25.46 -29.49 -24.75
N PRO A 13 26.61 -30.16 -24.94
CA PRO A 13 27.87 -29.70 -24.37
C PRO A 13 28.50 -28.56 -25.18
N VAL A 14 29.13 -27.66 -24.44
CA VAL A 14 29.96 -26.53 -24.90
C VAL A 14 31.20 -27.07 -25.63
N LYS A 15 31.58 -26.42 -26.73
CA LYS A 15 32.80 -26.72 -27.50
C LYS A 15 34.01 -26.00 -26.88
N ASP A 16 35.03 -26.77 -26.53
CA ASP A 16 36.39 -26.30 -26.28
C ASP A 16 37.24 -26.38 -27.56
N GLY A 17 38.15 -25.42 -27.71
CA GLY A 17 39.27 -25.46 -28.66
C GLY A 17 39.75 -24.06 -29.06
N ASP A 18 40.76 -23.52 -28.39
CA ASP A 18 42.12 -23.58 -28.92
C ASP A 18 43.19 -22.99 -27.97
N THR A 19 44.20 -23.83 -27.80
CA THR A 19 45.60 -23.74 -27.35
C THR A 19 46.25 -22.41 -26.90
N ALA A 20 47.08 -22.58 -25.88
CA ALA A 20 48.06 -21.67 -25.31
C ALA A 20 49.26 -21.42 -26.23
N ASP A 21 49.92 -20.27 -26.04
CA ASP A 21 51.37 -20.10 -26.24
C ASP A 21 51.91 -19.03 -25.28
N ASP A 22 53.17 -19.23 -24.90
CA ASP A 22 53.93 -18.71 -23.76
C ASP A 22 54.46 -17.25 -23.86
N ALA A 23 54.86 -16.76 -22.68
CA ALA A 23 55.92 -15.77 -22.36
C ALA A 23 55.64 -14.26 -22.56
N ASP A 24 55.61 -13.50 -21.44
CA ASP A 24 56.72 -12.62 -21.05
C ASP A 24 56.44 -11.89 -19.73
N LEU A 25 57.47 -11.83 -18.88
CA LEU A 25 57.58 -11.02 -17.67
C LEU A 25 58.10 -9.63 -18.07
N ASP A 26 57.37 -8.55 -17.79
CA ASP A 26 57.97 -7.22 -17.57
C ASP A 26 57.03 -6.27 -16.79
N ASP A 27 57.69 -5.35 -16.09
CA ASP A 27 57.28 -4.45 -15.04
C ASP A 27 56.27 -3.34 -15.41
N GLY A 28 55.51 -2.92 -14.40
CA GLY A 28 55.32 -1.51 -14.07
C GLY A 28 54.49 -0.62 -15.01
N LYS A 29 53.19 -0.45 -14.68
CA LYS A 29 52.50 0.86 -14.48
C LYS A 29 50.99 0.65 -14.40
N GLU A 30 50.44 0.69 -13.19
CA GLU A 30 48.99 0.81 -12.96
C GLU A 30 48.49 2.18 -13.44
N ALA A 31 47.79 2.18 -14.58
CA ALA A 31 46.94 3.28 -14.97
C ALA A 31 45.64 3.23 -14.15
N LYS A 32 45.49 4.19 -13.22
CA LYS A 32 44.27 4.52 -12.48
C LYS A 32 43.03 4.46 -13.39
N ARG A 33 42.21 3.42 -13.25
CA ARG A 33 40.82 3.45 -13.70
C ARG A 33 39.98 3.96 -12.53
N PRO A 34 39.28 5.10 -12.67
CA PRO A 34 38.46 5.61 -11.58
C PRO A 34 37.32 4.64 -11.34
N VAL A 35 37.19 4.19 -10.09
CA VAL A 35 36.00 3.55 -9.56
C VAL A 35 34.85 4.54 -9.78
N LYS A 36 33.95 4.22 -10.70
CA LYS A 36 32.69 4.95 -10.85
C LYS A 36 31.87 4.70 -9.58
N THR A 37 31.85 5.70 -8.71
CA THR A 37 30.72 5.98 -7.82
C THR A 37 29.41 5.81 -8.60
N PRO A 38 28.35 5.23 -8.04
CA PRO A 38 27.04 5.30 -8.67
C PRO A 38 26.51 6.73 -8.50
N SER A 39 26.99 7.63 -9.36
CA SER A 39 26.42 8.94 -9.59
C SER A 39 25.22 8.77 -10.53
N GLY A 40 24.07 9.28 -10.07
CA GLY A 40 22.80 9.52 -10.76
C GLY A 40 22.59 8.99 -12.19
N GLY A 41 21.52 8.23 -12.37
CA GLY A 41 20.95 7.97 -13.69
C GLY A 41 20.01 6.77 -13.74
N ASP A 42 18.76 6.94 -13.26
CA ASP A 42 17.54 6.60 -14.02
C ASP A 42 16.33 7.15 -13.26
N SER A 43 15.89 8.37 -13.61
CA SER A 43 14.67 8.96 -13.05
C SER A 43 13.39 8.43 -13.70
N SER A 44 13.46 7.29 -14.41
CA SER A 44 12.30 6.63 -15.03
C SER A 44 12.10 5.16 -14.60
N ALA A 45 12.93 4.65 -13.68
CA ALA A 45 12.78 3.29 -13.17
C ALA A 45 11.51 3.17 -12.30
N ARG A 46 10.49 2.51 -12.85
CA ARG A 46 9.21 2.23 -12.18
C ARG A 46 9.46 1.48 -10.87
N GLN A 47 8.88 1.96 -9.77
CA GLN A 47 9.03 1.32 -8.47
C GLN A 47 8.41 -0.10 -8.50
N PRO A 48 9.08 -1.11 -7.93
CA PRO A 48 8.56 -2.47 -7.90
C PRO A 48 7.30 -2.54 -7.04
N LEU A 49 6.26 -3.23 -7.55
CA LEU A 49 4.99 -3.43 -6.83
C LEU A 49 5.17 -4.25 -5.53
N ASN A 50 6.14 -5.16 -5.52
CA ASN A 50 6.48 -5.97 -4.36
C ASN A 50 8.00 -5.90 -4.17
N GLN A 51 8.45 -5.42 -3.02
CA GLN A 51 9.87 -5.37 -2.68
C GLN A 51 10.14 -5.77 -1.25
N ILE A 52 11.32 -6.32 -0.98
CA ILE A 52 11.82 -6.62 0.37
C ILE A 52 13.17 -5.94 0.54
N LEU A 53 13.27 -5.07 1.54
CA LEU A 53 14.51 -4.49 2.00
C LEU A 53 15.12 -5.44 3.03
N TYR A 54 16.25 -6.06 2.72
CA TYR A 54 16.85 -7.07 3.58
C TYR A 54 18.31 -6.78 3.89
N GLY A 55 18.75 -7.18 5.07
CA GLY A 55 20.15 -7.08 5.47
C GLY A 55 20.33 -7.21 6.98
N PRO A 56 21.58 -7.11 7.45
CA PRO A 56 21.90 -7.22 8.86
C PRO A 56 21.20 -6.16 9.73
N PRO A 57 21.14 -6.32 11.06
CA PRO A 57 20.49 -5.35 11.93
C PRO A 57 21.25 -4.01 11.94
N GLY A 58 20.51 -2.92 12.15
CA GLY A 58 21.08 -1.56 12.16
C GLY A 58 21.45 -0.99 10.79
N THR A 59 21.03 -1.59 9.68
CA THR A 59 21.36 -1.12 8.30
C THR A 59 20.42 -0.05 7.75
N GLY A 60 19.49 0.46 8.57
CA GLY A 60 18.59 1.55 8.19
C GLY A 60 17.38 1.10 7.36
N LYS A 61 16.95 -0.17 7.44
CA LYS A 61 15.79 -0.68 6.68
C LYS A 61 14.51 0.12 6.92
N THR A 62 14.16 0.40 8.18
CA THR A 62 13.02 1.26 8.55
C THR A 62 13.16 2.68 8.02
N TYR A 63 14.40 3.17 7.82
CA TYR A 63 14.60 4.47 7.21
C TYR A 63 14.25 4.42 5.71
N ALA A 64 14.76 3.40 5.03
CA ALA A 64 14.59 3.18 3.61
C ALA A 64 13.15 2.81 3.21
N THR A 65 12.32 2.24 4.10
CA THR A 65 10.89 2.01 3.80
C THR A 65 10.12 3.30 3.60
N ILE A 66 10.45 4.37 4.34
CA ILE A 66 9.86 5.69 4.16
C ILE A 66 10.22 6.24 2.78
N ASP A 67 11.50 6.17 2.41
CA ASP A 67 11.97 6.69 1.12
C ASP A 67 11.35 5.90 -0.04
N ALA A 68 11.29 4.58 0.07
CA ALA A 68 10.63 3.72 -0.92
C ALA A 68 9.12 4.03 -1.03
N THR A 69 8.46 4.32 0.09
CA THR A 69 7.04 4.72 0.11
C THR A 69 6.84 6.07 -0.56
N LEU A 70 7.68 7.06 -0.27
CA LEU A 70 7.59 8.38 -0.89
C LEU A 70 7.98 8.35 -2.36
N ALA A 71 8.90 7.48 -2.79
CA ALA A 71 9.19 7.27 -4.20
C ALA A 71 7.96 6.77 -4.98
N ILE A 72 7.02 6.09 -4.30
CA ILE A 72 5.76 5.62 -4.87
C ILE A 72 4.67 6.70 -4.79
N LEU A 73 4.52 7.37 -3.65
CA LEU A 73 3.38 8.25 -3.39
C LEU A 73 3.63 9.73 -3.71
N ASP A 74 4.87 10.19 -3.62
CA ASP A 74 5.27 11.59 -3.78
C ASP A 74 6.77 11.73 -4.16
N PRO A 75 7.15 11.28 -5.37
CA PRO A 75 8.55 11.24 -5.80
C PRO A 75 9.19 12.65 -5.91
N GLU A 76 8.40 13.66 -6.25
CA GLU A 76 8.85 15.06 -6.32
C GLU A 76 9.22 15.59 -4.94
N PHE A 77 8.37 15.35 -3.92
CA PHE A 77 8.68 15.74 -2.55
C PHE A 77 9.90 15.00 -2.01
N LEU A 78 10.05 13.71 -2.31
CA LEU A 78 11.23 12.94 -1.93
C LEU A 78 12.50 13.56 -2.52
N ALA A 79 12.51 13.83 -3.83
CA ALA A 79 13.67 14.39 -4.52
C ALA A 79 14.07 15.76 -3.96
N ALA A 80 13.09 16.60 -3.59
CA ALA A 80 13.33 17.92 -3.01
C ALA A 80 13.84 17.88 -1.55
N ASN A 81 13.60 16.79 -0.81
CA ASN A 81 13.85 16.72 0.64
C ASN A 81 14.77 15.55 1.05
N LEU A 82 15.61 15.03 0.15
CA LEU A 82 16.50 13.88 0.42
C LEU A 82 17.39 14.04 1.65
N SER A 83 17.78 15.28 1.99
CA SER A 83 18.59 15.58 3.18
C SER A 83 17.78 15.94 4.43
N ASP A 84 16.47 16.20 4.32
CA ASP A 84 15.61 16.58 5.44
C ASP A 84 14.77 15.39 5.90
N ARG A 85 15.34 14.62 6.83
CA ARG A 85 14.68 13.43 7.33
C ARG A 85 13.36 13.72 8.05
N LYS A 86 13.28 14.85 8.75
CA LYS A 86 12.11 15.24 9.53
C LYS A 86 10.95 15.59 8.60
N ALA A 87 11.23 16.28 7.50
CA ALA A 87 10.24 16.57 6.46
C ALA A 87 9.73 15.27 5.78
N LEU A 88 10.62 14.34 5.43
CA LEU A 88 10.23 13.05 4.84
C LEU A 88 9.32 12.25 5.78
N LYS A 89 9.67 12.14 7.07
CA LYS A 89 8.83 11.46 8.07
C LYS A 89 7.48 12.15 8.22
N ALA A 90 7.45 13.48 8.30
CA ALA A 90 6.20 14.22 8.41
C ALA A 90 5.28 14.00 7.20
N ARG A 91 5.84 13.94 5.98
CA ARG A 91 5.08 13.64 4.76
C ARG A 91 4.55 12.21 4.74
N PHE A 92 5.36 11.25 5.17
CA PHE A 92 4.93 9.86 5.36
C PHE A 92 3.77 9.74 6.35
N ASP A 93 3.82 10.45 7.47
CA ASP A 93 2.77 10.43 8.51
C ASP A 93 1.44 11.02 8.03
N VAL A 94 1.49 11.93 7.05
CA VAL A 94 0.28 12.38 6.35
C VAL A 94 -0.36 11.21 5.60
N PHE A 95 0.41 10.45 4.82
CA PHE A 95 -0.13 9.30 4.08
C PHE A 95 -0.59 8.14 4.97
N GLU A 96 0.05 7.94 6.13
CA GLU A 96 -0.42 6.97 7.12
C GLU A 96 -1.77 7.40 7.73
N ARG A 97 -1.93 8.67 8.09
CA ARG A 97 -3.19 9.23 8.63
C ARG A 97 -4.32 9.21 7.60
N GLU A 98 -4.01 9.56 6.36
CA GLU A 98 -4.88 9.43 5.19
C GLU A 98 -5.15 7.98 4.81
N ARG A 99 -4.56 7.03 5.53
CA ARG A 99 -4.74 5.61 5.33
C ARG A 99 -4.27 5.13 3.94
N ARG A 100 -3.42 5.89 3.25
CA ARG A 100 -2.75 5.49 2.01
C ARG A 100 -1.55 4.59 2.27
N VAL A 101 -0.98 4.68 3.46
CA VAL A 101 0.02 3.75 3.98
C VAL A 101 -0.59 2.93 5.12
N ARG A 102 -0.26 1.64 5.17
CA ARG A 102 -0.48 0.77 6.33
C ARG A 102 0.84 0.16 6.73
N PHE A 103 1.09 0.07 8.02
CA PHE A 103 2.28 -0.58 8.57
C PHE A 103 1.83 -1.75 9.47
N VAL A 104 2.39 -2.92 9.23
CA VAL A 104 2.18 -4.11 10.07
C VAL A 104 3.51 -4.80 10.32
N THR A 105 3.64 -5.46 11.47
CA THR A 105 4.80 -6.28 11.82
C THR A 105 4.36 -7.73 11.91
N PHE A 106 5.04 -8.63 11.20
CA PHE A 106 4.75 -10.05 11.33
C PHE A 106 5.40 -10.59 12.60
N HIS A 107 4.59 -11.26 13.41
CA HIS A 107 5.02 -12.06 14.55
C HIS A 107 4.66 -13.53 14.32
N GLN A 108 5.20 -14.43 15.12
CA GLN A 108 5.02 -15.88 14.94
C GLN A 108 3.55 -16.32 14.97
N SER A 109 2.70 -15.61 15.71
CA SER A 109 1.25 -15.84 15.78
C SER A 109 0.43 -15.01 14.78
N PHE A 110 1.06 -14.18 13.94
CA PHE A 110 0.34 -13.39 12.93
C PHE A 110 -0.21 -14.35 11.87
N SER A 111 -1.50 -14.21 11.57
CA SER A 111 -2.27 -15.24 10.89
C SER A 111 -2.91 -14.75 9.61
N TYR A 112 -3.54 -15.67 8.86
CA TYR A 112 -4.36 -15.32 7.70
C TYR A 112 -5.52 -14.41 8.12
N GLU A 113 -6.09 -14.68 9.29
CA GLU A 113 -7.25 -13.98 9.85
C GLU A 113 -6.97 -12.51 10.13
N ASP A 114 -5.73 -12.18 10.49
CA ASP A 114 -5.30 -10.79 10.73
C ASP A 114 -4.93 -10.06 9.42
N PHE A 115 -4.50 -10.81 8.40
CA PHE A 115 -3.99 -10.26 7.15
C PHE A 115 -5.06 -10.11 6.08
N VAL A 116 -5.90 -11.14 5.89
CA VAL A 116 -6.86 -11.27 4.79
C VAL A 116 -8.29 -11.13 5.28
N GLU A 117 -8.82 -12.10 6.02
CA GLU A 117 -10.13 -12.03 6.67
C GLU A 117 -10.28 -13.12 7.72
N GLY A 118 -11.03 -12.85 8.79
CA GLY A 118 -11.24 -13.78 9.89
C GLY A 118 -12.58 -13.60 10.60
N LEU A 119 -13.00 -14.61 11.34
CA LEU A 119 -14.23 -14.55 12.15
C LEU A 119 -13.96 -13.86 13.48
N ARG A 120 -14.79 -12.88 13.82
CA ARG A 120 -14.73 -12.14 15.07
C ARG A 120 -16.06 -12.26 15.81
N ALA A 121 -15.97 -12.57 17.09
CA ALA A 121 -17.13 -12.71 17.95
C ALA A 121 -17.61 -11.32 18.41
N THR A 122 -18.85 -10.99 18.10
CA THR A 122 -19.54 -9.80 18.61
C THR A 122 -20.64 -10.22 19.59
N THR A 123 -20.67 -9.57 20.75
CA THR A 123 -21.74 -9.76 21.73
C THR A 123 -22.83 -8.72 21.43
N SER A 124 -24.02 -9.19 21.08
CA SER A 124 -25.18 -8.29 20.99
C SER A 124 -25.68 -7.97 22.39
N GLU A 125 -25.64 -6.68 22.78
CA GLU A 125 -26.01 -6.20 24.13
C GLU A 125 -27.43 -6.60 24.56
N ASP A 126 -28.34 -6.86 23.60
CA ASP A 126 -29.75 -7.11 23.87
C ASP A 126 -30.12 -8.58 24.15
N ILE A 127 -29.28 -9.58 23.80
CA ILE A 127 -29.68 -11.02 23.85
C ILE A 127 -28.59 -11.92 24.44
N GLY A 128 -27.36 -11.43 24.68
CA GLY A 128 -26.26 -12.27 25.17
C GLY A 128 -25.84 -13.39 24.20
N GLN A 129 -26.36 -13.37 22.97
CA GLN A 129 -25.95 -14.28 21.90
C GLN A 129 -24.64 -13.79 21.27
N ILE A 130 -23.67 -14.69 21.21
CA ILE A 130 -22.42 -14.49 20.47
C ILE A 130 -22.71 -14.69 18.99
N ARG A 131 -22.45 -13.66 18.17
CA ARG A 131 -22.47 -13.75 16.72
C ARG A 131 -21.04 -13.74 16.19
N TYR A 132 -20.79 -14.49 15.12
CA TYR A 132 -19.52 -14.47 14.42
C TYR A 132 -19.70 -13.73 13.11
N GLU A 133 -18.98 -12.62 12.95
CA GLU A 133 -18.98 -11.83 11.73
C GLU A 133 -17.61 -11.95 11.06
N VAL A 134 -17.59 -11.97 9.73
CA VAL A 134 -16.34 -11.94 8.96
C VAL A 134 -15.82 -10.51 8.96
N GLU A 135 -14.63 -10.31 9.50
CA GLU A 135 -13.93 -9.03 9.50
C GLU A 135 -12.75 -9.08 8.50
N ASP A 136 -12.55 -7.98 7.78
CA ASP A 136 -11.46 -7.86 6.83
C ASP A 136 -10.12 -7.61 7.52
N GLY A 137 -9.11 -8.37 7.15
CA GLY A 137 -7.73 -8.15 7.56
C GLY A 137 -7.10 -6.95 6.86
N VAL A 138 -5.90 -6.57 7.32
CA VAL A 138 -5.23 -5.33 6.89
C VAL A 138 -4.99 -5.26 5.38
N PHE A 139 -4.61 -6.37 4.74
CA PHE A 139 -4.27 -6.42 3.33
C PHE A 139 -5.53 -6.38 2.46
N LYS A 140 -6.56 -7.15 2.82
CA LYS A 140 -7.86 -7.12 2.12
C LYS A 140 -8.48 -5.73 2.20
N SER A 141 -8.53 -5.14 3.39
CA SER A 141 -9.06 -3.79 3.60
C SER A 141 -8.32 -2.74 2.76
N LEU A 142 -6.98 -2.82 2.68
CA LEU A 142 -6.18 -1.93 1.84
C LEU A 142 -6.48 -2.14 0.34
N CYS A 143 -6.61 -3.40 -0.11
CA CYS A 143 -6.92 -3.72 -1.50
C CYS A 143 -8.30 -3.20 -1.90
N GLU A 144 -9.33 -3.41 -1.08
CA GLU A 144 -10.67 -2.89 -1.36
C GLU A 144 -10.67 -1.35 -1.40
N ALA A 145 -9.97 -0.69 -0.47
CA ALA A 145 -9.82 0.76 -0.49
C ALA A 145 -9.02 1.28 -1.70
N ALA A 146 -8.13 0.46 -2.27
CA ALA A 146 -7.40 0.77 -3.49
C ALA A 146 -8.23 0.51 -4.77
N ALA A 147 -9.15 -0.46 -4.71
CA ALA A 147 -10.02 -0.85 -5.80
C ALA A 147 -11.26 0.04 -5.94
N ALA A 148 -11.74 0.61 -4.82
CA ALA A 148 -12.96 1.39 -4.77
C ALA A 148 -12.94 2.56 -5.75
N LYS A 149 -13.86 2.53 -6.70
CA LYS A 149 -14.07 3.60 -7.67
C LYS A 149 -15.26 4.45 -7.25
N VAL A 150 -15.19 5.75 -7.55
CA VAL A 150 -16.35 6.64 -7.47
C VAL A 150 -17.18 6.44 -8.74
N THR A 151 -18.29 5.71 -8.66
CA THR A 151 -19.08 5.29 -9.84
C THR A 151 -20.06 6.35 -10.33
N ARG A 152 -20.45 7.31 -9.49
CA ARG A 152 -21.23 8.49 -9.89
C ARG A 152 -20.78 9.76 -9.15
N PRO A 153 -19.94 10.61 -9.75
CA PRO A 153 -20.00 12.04 -9.52
C PRO A 153 -21.22 12.59 -10.29
N GLN A 154 -21.97 13.54 -9.72
CA GLN A 154 -23.09 14.17 -10.45
C GLN A 154 -22.65 14.61 -11.86
N GLU A 155 -23.25 14.03 -12.90
CA GLU A 155 -23.16 14.55 -14.26
C GLU A 155 -23.68 15.99 -14.27
N GLY A 156 -22.85 16.92 -14.75
CA GLY A 156 -23.25 18.31 -15.01
C GLY A 156 -23.04 19.33 -13.89
N LYS A 157 -22.52 18.94 -12.71
CA LYS A 157 -22.11 19.90 -11.67
C LYS A 157 -20.82 19.45 -10.99
N THR A 158 -19.68 19.59 -11.67
CA THR A 158 -18.42 19.68 -10.94
C THR A 158 -18.49 20.98 -10.13
N PRO A 159 -18.48 20.92 -8.78
CA PRO A 159 -18.43 22.14 -7.99
C PRO A 159 -17.15 22.89 -8.38
N THR A 160 -17.27 24.11 -8.91
CA THR A 160 -16.11 24.99 -9.14
C THR A 160 -15.43 25.42 -7.84
N ALA A 161 -16.05 25.09 -6.69
CA ALA A 161 -15.55 25.32 -5.35
C ALA A 161 -15.58 24.03 -4.51
N PRO A 162 -14.65 23.86 -3.55
CA PRO A 162 -14.66 22.73 -2.62
C PRO A 162 -16.02 22.56 -1.92
N PHE A 163 -16.51 21.33 -1.80
CA PHE A 163 -17.77 21.05 -1.11
C PHE A 163 -17.63 21.40 0.37
N ASN A 164 -18.41 22.34 0.91
CA ASN A 164 -18.27 22.75 2.31
C ASN A 164 -19.14 21.91 3.25
N ILE A 165 -18.52 21.18 4.17
CA ILE A 165 -19.22 20.37 5.18
C ILE A 165 -19.55 21.13 6.49
N ARG A 166 -19.02 22.34 6.69
CA ARG A 166 -19.18 23.08 7.95
C ARG A 166 -20.65 23.41 8.23
N GLY A 167 -21.08 23.13 9.46
CA GLY A 167 -22.44 23.43 9.95
C GLY A 167 -23.52 22.46 9.49
N ARG A 168 -23.19 21.47 8.66
CA ARG A 168 -24.13 20.42 8.21
C ARG A 168 -24.16 19.29 9.24
N ARG A 169 -25.34 18.71 9.50
CA ARG A 169 -25.39 17.45 10.26
C ARG A 169 -25.03 16.31 9.34
N ILE A 170 -24.43 15.28 9.92
CA ILE A 170 -24.05 14.08 9.20
C ILE A 170 -24.79 12.92 9.84
N TRP A 171 -25.48 12.15 9.01
CA TRP A 171 -26.30 11.04 9.44
C TRP A 171 -25.72 9.75 8.89
N LYS A 172 -25.63 8.71 9.72
CA LYS A 172 -25.48 7.34 9.22
C LYS A 172 -26.86 6.80 8.93
N MET A 173 -27.06 6.18 7.77
CA MET A 173 -28.29 5.48 7.44
C MET A 173 -28.02 4.09 6.84
N SER A 174 -28.77 3.07 7.22
CA SER A 174 -28.85 1.79 6.50
C SER A 174 -29.99 1.86 5.47
N LEU A 175 -29.79 1.28 4.28
CA LEU A 175 -30.81 1.19 3.22
C LEU A 175 -30.96 -0.27 2.80
N GLY A 176 -31.98 -0.97 3.31
CA GLY A 176 -32.08 -2.41 3.12
C GLY A 176 -31.03 -3.19 3.90
N ASN A 177 -31.25 -4.49 4.04
CA ASN A 177 -30.24 -5.43 4.49
C ASN A 177 -29.46 -5.93 3.27
N THR A 178 -28.12 -5.83 3.29
CA THR A 178 -27.25 -6.25 2.17
C THR A 178 -27.39 -7.74 1.80
N LEU A 179 -27.96 -8.55 2.69
CA LEU A 179 -28.16 -10.00 2.50
C LEU A 179 -29.63 -10.43 2.67
N GLY A 180 -30.57 -9.48 2.74
CA GLY A 180 -31.98 -9.75 3.04
C GLY A 180 -32.90 -9.65 1.82
N SER A 181 -34.20 -9.89 2.06
CA SER A 181 -35.26 -9.74 1.05
C SER A 181 -35.44 -8.29 0.57
N ASP A 182 -34.84 -7.32 1.25
CA ASP A 182 -34.91 -5.89 0.98
C ASP A 182 -33.60 -5.30 0.41
N ALA A 183 -32.70 -6.14 -0.12
CA ALA A 183 -31.43 -5.70 -0.72
C ALA A 183 -31.63 -4.69 -1.87
N ALA A 184 -32.72 -4.83 -2.63
CA ALA A 184 -33.05 -3.94 -3.76
C ALA A 184 -33.37 -2.50 -3.37
N ILE A 185 -33.70 -2.23 -2.10
CA ILE A 185 -34.02 -0.87 -1.61
C ILE A 185 -32.87 0.10 -1.86
N TYR A 186 -31.64 -0.38 -1.71
CA TYR A 186 -30.47 0.45 -1.96
C TYR A 186 -30.39 0.90 -3.41
N ASP A 187 -30.44 -0.05 -4.35
CA ASP A 187 -30.29 0.22 -5.78
C ASP A 187 -31.38 1.18 -6.25
N GLU A 188 -32.62 0.96 -5.77
CA GLU A 188 -33.73 1.87 -6.02
C GLU A 188 -33.49 3.28 -5.49
N CYS A 189 -33.06 3.42 -4.23
CA CYS A 189 -32.75 4.71 -3.62
C CYS A 189 -31.65 5.45 -4.38
N ILE A 190 -30.64 4.73 -4.84
CA ILE A 190 -29.55 5.25 -5.67
C ILE A 190 -30.05 5.72 -7.03
N GLU A 191 -30.85 4.91 -7.72
CA GLU A 191 -31.36 5.20 -9.06
C GLU A 191 -32.33 6.38 -9.07
N LYS A 192 -33.27 6.41 -8.11
CA LYS A 192 -34.34 7.40 -8.06
C LYS A 192 -34.00 8.66 -7.26
N GLY A 193 -32.85 8.70 -6.57
CA GLY A 193 -32.36 9.90 -5.89
C GLY A 193 -33.10 10.24 -4.59
N TYR A 194 -33.34 9.25 -3.73
CA TYR A 194 -33.94 9.44 -2.41
C TYR A 194 -33.44 8.42 -1.39
N ALA A 195 -33.70 8.66 -0.12
CA ALA A 195 -33.50 7.70 0.97
C ALA A 195 -34.84 7.30 1.59
N LEU A 196 -34.99 6.02 1.91
CA LEU A 196 -36.18 5.44 2.54
C LEU A 196 -35.85 4.86 3.92
N LEU A 197 -36.62 5.20 4.95
CA LEU A 197 -36.47 4.64 6.29
C LEU A 197 -37.40 3.43 6.46
N GLY A 198 -36.83 2.29 6.87
CA GLY A 198 -37.58 1.05 7.11
C GLY A 198 -38.51 1.06 8.33
N TYR A 199 -38.37 2.03 9.24
CA TYR A 199 -39.18 2.19 10.44
C TYR A 199 -40.38 3.11 10.23
N GLY A 200 -41.42 2.93 11.05
CA GLY A 200 -42.65 3.73 11.05
C GLY A 200 -43.80 3.14 10.22
N GLY A 201 -43.57 2.02 9.53
CA GLY A 201 -44.59 1.31 8.75
C GLY A 201 -45.35 2.22 7.79
N ARG A 202 -46.66 1.98 7.66
CA ARG A 202 -47.57 2.79 6.83
C ARG A 202 -48.07 4.07 7.51
N VAL A 203 -47.50 4.47 8.64
CA VAL A 203 -47.98 5.66 9.34
C VAL A 203 -47.45 6.92 8.65
N ASN A 204 -48.36 7.88 8.40
CA ASN A 204 -47.99 9.17 7.81
C ASN A 204 -47.61 10.20 8.88
N PHE A 205 -46.33 10.53 8.96
CA PHE A 205 -45.79 11.49 9.94
C PHE A 205 -45.71 12.92 9.41
N THR A 206 -46.37 13.22 8.28
CA THR A 206 -46.41 14.58 7.73
C THR A 206 -46.98 15.55 8.77
N GLY A 207 -46.28 16.68 8.95
CA GLY A 207 -46.64 17.71 9.92
C GLY A 207 -46.22 17.43 11.37
N CYS A 208 -45.61 16.28 11.68
CA CYS A 208 -44.96 16.09 12.98
C CYS A 208 -43.70 16.98 13.09
N THR A 209 -43.59 17.71 14.18
CA THR A 209 -42.48 18.65 14.45
C THR A 209 -41.66 18.26 15.69
N SER A 210 -42.18 17.37 16.53
CA SER A 210 -41.54 16.92 17.77
C SER A 210 -41.53 15.40 17.90
N ARG A 211 -40.65 14.88 18.77
CA ARG A 211 -40.62 13.45 19.10
C ARG A 211 -41.92 12.99 19.75
N ASP A 212 -42.53 13.84 20.58
CA ASP A 212 -43.78 13.53 21.28
C ASP A 212 -44.96 13.41 20.30
N GLU A 213 -44.99 14.23 19.25
CA GLU A 213 -45.97 14.10 18.18
C GLU A 213 -45.78 12.81 17.36
N VAL A 214 -44.54 12.42 17.10
CA VAL A 214 -44.22 11.13 16.44
C VAL A 214 -44.64 9.96 17.32
N LEU A 215 -44.29 9.99 18.62
CA LEU A 215 -44.69 8.98 19.60
C LEU A 215 -46.21 8.82 19.63
N LYS A 216 -46.94 9.93 19.80
CA LYS A 216 -48.39 9.94 19.81
C LYS A 216 -48.93 9.32 18.52
N ARG A 217 -48.39 9.69 17.37
CA ARG A 217 -48.84 9.16 16.07
C ARG A 217 -48.54 7.67 15.88
N CYS A 218 -47.42 7.18 16.40
CA CYS A 218 -47.13 5.75 16.45
C CYS A 218 -48.20 5.00 17.25
N VAL A 219 -48.49 5.44 18.48
CA VAL A 219 -49.48 4.82 19.37
C VAL A 219 -50.89 4.89 18.77
N ASP A 220 -51.29 6.05 18.24
CA ASP A 220 -52.62 6.26 17.63
C ASP A 220 -52.86 5.35 16.40
N ASN A 221 -51.79 4.86 15.76
CA ASN A 221 -51.84 3.98 14.60
C ASN A 221 -51.43 2.52 14.92
N GLY A 222 -51.43 2.15 16.20
CA GLY A 222 -51.24 0.77 16.64
C GLY A 222 -49.80 0.25 16.58
N ILE A 223 -48.79 1.12 16.52
CA ILE A 223 -47.39 0.72 16.70
C ILE A 223 -47.15 0.53 18.20
N GLU A 224 -46.79 -0.69 18.60
CA GLU A 224 -46.39 -0.99 19.98
C GLU A 224 -45.07 -0.29 20.32
N VAL A 225 -45.07 0.45 21.42
CA VAL A 225 -43.92 1.21 21.91
C VAL A 225 -43.55 0.67 23.29
N ALA A 226 -42.38 0.04 23.40
CA ALA A 226 -41.97 -0.61 24.64
C ALA A 226 -41.63 0.40 25.75
N ASN A 227 -40.85 1.42 25.41
CA ASN A 227 -40.50 2.51 26.31
C ASN A 227 -40.65 3.86 25.59
N PRO A 228 -41.64 4.69 25.95
CA PRO A 228 -41.90 5.98 25.30
C PRO A 228 -40.68 6.90 25.16
N LEU A 229 -39.74 6.83 26.13
CA LEU A 229 -38.56 7.68 26.18
C LEU A 229 -37.42 7.17 25.29
N THR A 230 -37.26 5.86 25.16
CA THR A 230 -36.06 5.25 24.54
C THR A 230 -36.35 4.38 23.32
N ASP A 231 -37.62 4.19 22.94
CA ASP A 231 -38.00 3.35 21.82
C ASP A 231 -37.30 3.75 20.51
N TYR A 232 -36.67 2.78 19.86
CA TYR A 232 -35.84 3.04 18.69
C TYR A 232 -36.65 3.34 17.42
N THR A 233 -37.82 2.73 17.26
CA THR A 233 -38.74 3.04 16.14
C THR A 233 -39.13 4.52 16.22
N VAL A 234 -39.55 4.98 17.39
CA VAL A 234 -39.90 6.39 17.58
C VAL A 234 -38.68 7.30 17.40
N THR A 235 -37.52 6.90 17.92
CA THR A 235 -36.29 7.69 17.84
C THR A 235 -35.77 7.85 16.41
N SER A 236 -35.78 6.78 15.61
CA SER A 236 -35.35 6.78 14.22
C SER A 236 -36.33 7.58 13.34
N VAL A 237 -37.65 7.35 13.47
CA VAL A 237 -38.67 8.12 12.75
C VAL A 237 -38.60 9.60 13.12
N ALA A 238 -38.53 9.95 14.40
CA ALA A 238 -38.41 11.35 14.81
C ALA A 238 -37.12 11.99 14.26
N SER A 239 -35.99 11.27 14.27
CA SER A 239 -34.75 11.81 13.71
C SER A 239 -34.85 12.06 12.21
N PHE A 240 -35.48 11.15 11.47
CA PHE A 240 -35.68 11.29 10.03
C PHE A 240 -36.69 12.38 9.67
N VAL A 241 -37.83 12.45 10.38
CA VAL A 241 -38.93 13.37 10.07
C VAL A 241 -38.62 14.79 10.55
N THR A 242 -38.15 14.95 11.79
CA THR A 242 -38.09 16.28 12.45
C THR A 242 -36.69 16.87 12.55
N ARG A 243 -35.63 16.04 12.59
CA ARG A 243 -34.25 16.51 12.84
C ARG A 243 -33.38 16.60 11.61
N MET A 244 -33.52 15.67 10.67
CA MET A 244 -32.82 15.68 9.38
C MET A 244 -33.41 16.79 8.52
N LYS A 245 -32.56 17.62 7.91
CA LYS A 245 -32.98 18.78 7.12
C LYS A 245 -32.32 18.79 5.75
N GLN A 246 -32.88 19.57 4.83
CA GLN A 246 -32.22 19.87 3.57
C GLN A 246 -30.81 20.45 3.82
N GLY A 247 -29.83 19.95 3.08
CA GLY A 247 -28.42 20.28 3.26
C GLY A 247 -27.67 19.41 4.28
N ASP A 248 -28.34 18.55 5.03
CA ASP A 248 -27.63 17.54 5.82
C ASP A 248 -26.99 16.49 4.92
N LEU A 249 -25.93 15.85 5.42
CA LEU A 249 -25.28 14.74 4.74
C LEU A 249 -25.77 13.40 5.28
N VAL A 250 -25.87 12.41 4.40
CA VAL A 250 -26.19 11.04 4.75
C VAL A 250 -25.12 10.09 4.23
N VAL A 251 -24.59 9.25 5.11
CA VAL A 251 -23.61 8.20 4.84
C VAL A 251 -24.35 6.87 4.87
N ILE A 252 -24.34 6.15 3.75
CA ILE A 252 -25.00 4.85 3.63
C ILE A 252 -24.00 3.75 4.00
N SER A 253 -24.26 3.07 5.11
CA SER A 253 -23.43 1.95 5.52
C SER A 253 -23.68 0.71 4.65
N ASP A 254 -22.69 -0.17 4.62
CA ASP A 254 -22.78 -1.54 4.13
C ASP A 254 -22.31 -2.46 5.26
N GLY A 255 -23.27 -2.91 6.07
CA GLY A 255 -22.99 -3.50 7.38
C GLY A 255 -22.28 -2.54 8.34
N ASN A 256 -21.56 -3.09 9.32
CA ASN A 256 -20.89 -2.30 10.37
C ASN A 256 -19.50 -1.83 9.96
N PHE A 257 -18.88 -2.53 9.02
CA PHE A 257 -17.47 -2.38 8.70
C PHE A 257 -17.22 -1.60 7.42
N LYS A 258 -18.26 -1.28 6.61
CA LYS A 258 -18.13 -0.59 5.32
C LYS A 258 -19.21 0.47 5.12
N PHE A 259 -18.99 1.34 4.13
CA PHE A 259 -19.98 2.28 3.62
C PHE A 259 -19.89 2.36 2.10
N ARG A 260 -21.03 2.61 1.46
CA ARG A 260 -21.18 2.48 0.00
C ARG A 260 -21.64 3.74 -0.70
N ALA A 261 -22.20 4.72 0.02
CA ALA A 261 -22.58 6.00 -0.57
C ALA A 261 -22.53 7.17 0.42
N ILE A 262 -22.37 8.38 -0.12
CA ILE A 262 -22.53 9.64 0.59
C ILE A 262 -23.47 10.52 -0.25
N GLY A 263 -24.51 11.06 0.37
CA GLY A 263 -25.48 11.94 -0.27
C GLY A 263 -25.75 13.21 0.53
N GLU A 264 -26.26 14.22 -0.14
CA GLU A 264 -26.83 15.43 0.45
C GLU A 264 -28.35 15.37 0.40
N VAL A 265 -29.01 15.55 1.54
CA VAL A 265 -30.47 15.63 1.61
C VAL A 265 -30.93 16.85 0.80
N SER A 266 -31.65 16.60 -0.29
CA SER A 266 -31.98 17.62 -1.29
C SER A 266 -33.37 18.22 -1.11
N GLY A 267 -34.21 17.66 -0.23
CA GLY A 267 -35.53 18.18 0.04
C GLY A 267 -36.16 17.74 1.37
N GLU A 268 -37.38 18.24 1.59
CA GLU A 268 -38.18 17.94 2.79
C GLU A 268 -38.71 16.51 2.82
N TYR A 269 -39.09 16.06 4.03
CA TYR A 269 -39.71 14.76 4.25
C TYR A 269 -40.99 14.59 3.44
N ARG A 270 -41.20 13.39 2.91
CA ARG A 270 -42.42 12.96 2.23
C ARG A 270 -42.84 11.59 2.72
N TYR A 271 -44.13 11.41 2.95
CA TYR A 271 -44.71 10.09 3.08
C TYR A 271 -45.02 9.53 1.69
N GLN A 272 -44.45 8.37 1.39
CA GLN A 272 -44.63 7.69 0.11
C GLN A 272 -44.68 6.17 0.35
N PRO A 273 -45.88 5.56 0.37
CA PRO A 273 -46.03 4.12 0.49
C PRO A 273 -45.22 3.38 -0.57
N HIS A 274 -44.51 2.33 -0.16
CA HIS A 274 -43.78 1.46 -1.07
C HIS A 274 -44.70 0.33 -1.57
N SER A 275 -44.71 0.04 -2.87
CA SER A 275 -45.54 -1.04 -3.44
C SER A 275 -45.09 -2.41 -2.95
N ASP A 276 -43.79 -2.65 -2.99
CA ASP A 276 -43.20 -3.98 -2.77
C ASP A 276 -42.87 -4.26 -1.30
N TYR A 277 -42.79 -3.21 -0.47
CA TYR A 277 -42.62 -3.32 0.98
C TYR A 277 -43.77 -2.59 1.69
N PRO A 278 -44.99 -3.14 1.62
CA PRO A 278 -46.18 -2.48 2.15
C PRO A 278 -46.03 -2.08 3.62
N ASP A 279 -45.29 -2.87 4.42
CA ASP A 279 -45.22 -2.69 5.87
C ASP A 279 -43.94 -1.96 6.33
N GLY A 280 -43.19 -1.36 5.39
CA GLY A 280 -41.96 -0.61 5.66
C GLY A 280 -41.69 0.47 4.63
N TYR A 281 -40.53 1.13 4.74
CA TYR A 281 -39.94 2.01 3.73
C TYR A 281 -40.85 3.14 3.19
N SER A 282 -41.86 3.54 3.94
CA SER A 282 -42.84 4.56 3.50
C SER A 282 -42.41 6.01 3.80
N GLN A 283 -41.26 6.16 4.46
CA GLN A 283 -40.76 7.43 4.95
C GLN A 283 -39.60 7.86 4.05
N MET A 284 -39.79 8.92 3.25
CA MET A 284 -38.88 9.29 2.17
C MET A 284 -38.29 10.68 2.36
N ARG A 285 -37.01 10.84 1.99
CA ARG A 285 -36.39 12.15 1.74
C ARG A 285 -35.64 12.16 0.41
N PRO A 286 -35.79 13.20 -0.43
CA PRO A 286 -34.95 13.38 -1.61
C PRO A 286 -33.47 13.51 -1.23
N VAL A 287 -32.59 12.86 -1.99
CA VAL A 287 -31.14 12.85 -1.76
C VAL A 287 -30.39 13.01 -3.09
N ASN A 288 -29.44 13.94 -3.12
CA ASN A 288 -28.45 14.04 -4.18
C ASN A 288 -27.24 13.17 -3.79
N TRP A 289 -27.05 12.05 -4.48
CA TRP A 289 -25.88 11.19 -4.24
C TRP A 289 -24.61 11.88 -4.72
N LEU A 290 -23.72 12.20 -3.78
CA LEU A 290 -22.46 12.89 -4.04
C LEU A 290 -21.36 11.90 -4.43
N ARG A 291 -21.34 10.74 -3.75
CA ARG A 291 -20.38 9.66 -3.98
C ARG A 291 -21.06 8.31 -3.83
N ILE A 292 -20.72 7.40 -4.71
CA ILE A 292 -21.09 5.99 -4.65
C ILE A 292 -19.81 5.20 -4.88
N TYR A 293 -19.56 4.22 -4.04
CA TYR A 293 -18.32 3.44 -4.04
C TYR A 293 -18.61 2.01 -4.46
N GLU A 294 -17.85 1.53 -5.44
CA GLU A 294 -17.86 0.13 -5.83
C GLU A 294 -16.43 -0.38 -6.01
N PRO A 295 -15.99 -1.39 -5.22
CA PRO A 295 -16.68 -1.93 -4.03
C PRO A 295 -16.85 -0.90 -2.89
N SER A 296 -17.67 -1.23 -1.89
CA SER A 296 -17.86 -0.44 -0.67
C SER A 296 -16.53 -0.13 0.03
N LEU A 297 -16.38 1.08 0.56
CA LEU A 297 -15.18 1.48 1.30
C LEU A 297 -15.20 0.97 2.74
N PRO A 298 -14.04 0.55 3.29
CA PRO A 298 -13.92 0.24 4.71
C PRO A 298 -14.26 1.44 5.59
N HIS A 299 -14.93 1.20 6.73
CA HIS A 299 -15.36 2.25 7.65
C HIS A 299 -14.20 3.15 8.09
N GLY A 300 -12.99 2.61 8.22
CA GLY A 300 -11.80 3.37 8.61
C GLY A 300 -11.40 4.52 7.67
N GLU A 301 -11.88 4.49 6.42
CA GLU A 301 -11.71 5.59 5.45
C GLU A 301 -12.59 6.80 5.79
N LEU A 302 -13.47 6.70 6.79
CA LEU A 302 -14.37 7.79 7.24
C LEU A 302 -14.51 7.89 8.77
N MET A 303 -14.44 6.76 9.47
CA MET A 303 -14.75 6.61 10.88
C MET A 303 -13.51 6.16 11.68
N LYS A 304 -13.49 6.48 12.98
CA LYS A 304 -12.50 5.97 13.94
C LYS A 304 -12.90 4.63 14.57
N SER A 305 -14.19 4.31 14.55
CA SER A 305 -14.78 3.07 15.05
C SER A 305 -15.79 2.52 14.05
N GLN A 306 -16.13 1.24 14.15
CA GLN A 306 -17.18 0.62 13.33
C GLN A 306 -18.54 1.32 13.49
N PHE A 307 -19.41 1.18 12.48
CA PHE A 307 -20.78 1.68 12.57
C PHE A 307 -21.60 0.83 13.54
N SER A 308 -22.53 1.47 14.25
CA SER A 308 -23.59 0.77 14.99
C SER A 308 -24.61 0.11 14.05
N GLN A 309 -25.22 -0.99 14.52
CA GLN A 309 -26.34 -1.69 13.89
C GLN A 309 -27.60 -0.82 13.78
N MET A 310 -27.69 0.27 14.55
CA MET A 310 -28.78 1.24 14.43
C MET A 310 -28.90 1.75 12.99
N THR A 311 -30.09 1.66 12.42
CA THR A 311 -30.38 2.07 11.04
C THR A 311 -30.06 3.55 10.82
N LEU A 312 -30.55 4.45 11.67
CA LEU A 312 -30.34 5.89 11.59
C LEU A 312 -29.82 6.45 12.91
N TYR A 313 -28.72 7.22 12.85
CA TYR A 313 -28.22 8.05 13.95
C TYR A 313 -27.31 9.17 13.42
N GLU A 314 -27.09 10.19 14.24
CA GLU A 314 -26.22 11.32 13.92
C GLU A 314 -24.74 10.95 14.17
N LEU A 315 -23.89 11.16 13.17
CA LEU A 315 -22.44 11.00 13.27
C LEU A 315 -21.82 12.27 13.84
N ARG A 316 -21.05 12.14 14.91
CA ARG A 316 -20.47 13.27 15.65
C ARG A 316 -18.99 13.05 15.91
N SER A 317 -18.22 14.14 15.96
CA SER A 317 -16.85 14.07 16.46
C SER A 317 -16.84 13.56 17.92
N PRO A 318 -15.94 12.64 18.31
CA PRO A 318 -14.75 12.21 17.57
C PRO A 318 -14.93 10.95 16.69
N SER A 319 -16.12 10.36 16.59
CA SER A 319 -16.30 9.06 15.92
C SER A 319 -16.13 9.14 14.40
N ILE A 320 -16.59 10.22 13.77
CA ILE A 320 -16.33 10.54 12.35
C ILE A 320 -15.09 11.42 12.19
N ASP A 321 -14.30 11.13 11.15
CA ASP A 321 -13.16 11.91 10.72
C ASP A 321 -13.60 12.93 9.65
N LEU A 322 -13.77 14.19 10.07
CA LEU A 322 -14.28 15.26 9.21
C LEU A 322 -13.31 15.63 8.10
N ASP A 323 -12.00 15.51 8.33
CA ASP A 323 -10.99 15.81 7.31
C ASP A 323 -11.05 14.76 6.20
N LYS A 324 -11.22 13.48 6.55
CA LYS A 324 -11.44 12.41 5.56
C LYS A 324 -12.75 12.59 4.80
N LEU A 325 -13.85 12.92 5.47
CA LEU A 325 -15.11 13.22 4.79
C LEU A 325 -14.94 14.36 3.79
N GLN A 326 -14.28 15.44 4.22
CA GLN A 326 -13.99 16.60 3.39
C GLN A 326 -13.14 16.22 2.17
N ALA A 327 -12.12 15.37 2.36
CA ALA A 327 -11.28 14.85 1.29
C ALA A 327 -12.11 14.00 0.30
N LEU A 328 -12.90 13.03 0.79
CA LEU A 328 -13.74 12.16 -0.05
C LEU A 328 -14.70 12.94 -0.96
N LEU A 329 -15.29 14.02 -0.44
CA LEU A 329 -16.21 14.89 -1.18
C LEU A 329 -15.52 15.86 -2.15
N ASN A 330 -14.23 16.15 -1.92
CA ASN A 330 -13.43 17.04 -2.76
C ASN A 330 -12.48 16.32 -3.72
N LEU A 331 -12.39 14.99 -3.66
CA LEU A 331 -11.75 14.21 -4.73
C LEU A 331 -12.47 14.55 -6.03
N GLY A 332 -11.78 15.22 -6.96
CA GLY A 332 -12.31 15.43 -8.31
C GLY A 332 -12.74 14.08 -8.91
N PRO A 333 -13.70 14.06 -9.84
CA PRO A 333 -14.06 12.82 -10.52
C PRO A 333 -12.77 12.16 -10.98
N THR A 334 -12.49 10.96 -10.47
CA THR A 334 -11.41 10.11 -10.96
C THR A 334 -11.59 10.06 -12.46
N GLU A 335 -10.62 10.54 -13.24
CA GLU A 335 -10.61 10.42 -14.70
C GLU A 335 -10.49 8.95 -15.08
N GLN A 336 -11.58 8.21 -14.91
CA GLN A 336 -11.76 6.84 -15.37
C GLN A 336 -13.24 6.64 -15.74
N GLN A 337 -13.77 7.52 -16.57
CA GLN A 337 -14.59 7.06 -17.68
C GLN A 337 -13.65 6.95 -18.87
N SER A 338 -13.18 5.74 -19.14
CA SER A 338 -12.59 5.38 -20.41
C SER A 338 -13.69 5.40 -21.47
N THR A 339 -14.13 6.59 -21.89
CA THR A 339 -14.47 6.80 -23.29
C THR A 339 -13.12 6.99 -23.97
N GLY A 340 -12.54 5.92 -24.51
CA GLY A 340 -11.40 6.08 -25.40
C GLY A 340 -11.82 7.08 -26.48
N GLY A 341 -11.14 8.22 -26.60
CA GLY A 341 -11.50 9.17 -27.65
C GLY A 341 -10.97 10.58 -27.46
N LEU A 342 -9.89 10.86 -28.20
CA LEU A 342 -9.52 12.18 -28.72
C LEU A 342 -9.37 13.31 -27.69
N VAL A 343 -8.15 13.56 -27.26
CA VAL A 343 -7.78 14.70 -26.39
C VAL A 343 -7.57 15.96 -27.24
N PRO A 344 -7.93 17.17 -26.74
CA PRO A 344 -7.56 18.43 -27.39
C PRO A 344 -6.07 18.52 -27.69
N GLY A 345 -5.71 19.01 -28.88
CA GLY A 345 -4.34 19.04 -29.38
C GLY A 345 -4.21 18.60 -30.84
N PRO A 346 -2.98 18.53 -31.37
CA PRO A 346 -2.74 18.20 -32.77
C PRO A 346 -3.16 16.76 -33.08
N VAL A 347 -3.90 16.57 -34.17
CA VAL A 347 -4.27 15.25 -34.67
C VAL A 347 -3.05 14.63 -35.35
N GLN A 348 -2.48 13.58 -34.75
CA GLN A 348 -1.24 12.96 -35.24
C GLN A 348 -1.40 12.45 -36.68
N GLY A 349 -0.56 12.93 -37.60
CA GLY A 349 -0.63 12.57 -39.01
C GLY A 349 -1.58 13.41 -39.86
N SER A 350 -2.14 14.51 -39.32
CA SER A 350 -2.90 15.51 -40.08
C SER A 350 -2.47 16.94 -39.74
N THR A 351 -2.96 17.92 -40.51
CA THR A 351 -2.75 19.35 -40.26
C THR A 351 -3.85 19.99 -39.40
N TYR A 352 -4.75 19.17 -38.82
CA TYR A 352 -5.87 19.61 -37.99
C TYR A 352 -5.53 19.53 -36.50
N GLU A 353 -6.18 20.37 -35.70
CA GLU A 353 -6.05 20.41 -34.24
C GLU A 353 -7.43 20.24 -33.60
N ILE A 354 -7.56 19.36 -32.61
CA ILE A 354 -8.78 19.19 -31.83
C ILE A 354 -8.86 20.34 -30.83
N VAL A 355 -9.86 21.20 -30.99
CA VAL A 355 -10.13 22.34 -30.11
C VAL A 355 -10.90 21.89 -28.88
N ARG A 356 -11.94 21.08 -29.09
CA ARG A 356 -12.75 20.48 -28.02
C ARG A 356 -13.42 19.20 -28.48
N THR A 357 -13.74 18.35 -27.52
CA THR A 357 -14.49 17.11 -27.70
C THR A 357 -15.58 17.02 -26.63
N ASN A 358 -16.73 16.47 -26.98
CA ASN A 358 -17.74 16.04 -26.03
C ASN A 358 -18.42 14.75 -26.55
N ALA A 359 -19.47 14.28 -25.88
CA ALA A 359 -20.16 13.05 -26.27
C ALA A 359 -20.79 13.09 -27.67
N ASP A 360 -21.08 14.28 -28.21
CA ASP A 360 -21.85 14.45 -29.45
C ASP A 360 -20.99 14.91 -30.62
N ILE A 361 -19.94 15.72 -30.38
CA ILE A 361 -19.15 16.39 -31.41
C ILE A 361 -17.64 16.41 -31.12
N VAL A 362 -16.85 16.39 -32.20
CA VAL A 362 -15.43 16.74 -32.21
C VAL A 362 -15.26 18.02 -33.03
N GLU A 363 -14.69 19.04 -32.41
CA GLU A 363 -14.47 20.33 -33.04
C GLU A 363 -12.98 20.49 -33.40
N LEU A 364 -12.72 20.67 -34.69
CA LEU A 364 -11.38 20.71 -35.28
C LEU A 364 -11.08 22.09 -35.83
N LYS A 365 -9.86 22.58 -35.63
CA LYS A 365 -9.34 23.77 -36.30
C LYS A 365 -8.62 23.37 -37.58
N LYS A 366 -9.03 23.95 -38.71
CA LYS A 366 -8.37 23.78 -40.01
C LYS A 366 -7.07 24.60 -40.05
N PRO A 367 -6.10 24.24 -40.92
CA PRO A 367 -4.87 25.01 -41.13
C PRO A 367 -5.10 26.49 -41.49
N GLN A 368 -6.24 26.77 -42.14
CA GLN A 368 -6.65 28.10 -42.60
C GLN A 368 -7.42 28.89 -41.53
N GLY A 369 -7.50 28.40 -40.29
CA GLY A 369 -8.11 29.08 -39.14
C GLY A 369 -9.63 28.92 -38.97
N ARG A 370 -10.34 28.27 -39.91
CA ARG A 370 -11.77 27.95 -39.77
C ARG A 370 -12.00 26.68 -38.95
N THR A 371 -13.12 26.58 -38.26
CA THR A 371 -13.52 25.39 -37.49
C THR A 371 -14.32 24.39 -38.34
N LEU A 372 -14.22 23.11 -38.00
CA LEU A 372 -14.97 22.00 -38.56
C LEU A 372 -15.54 21.18 -37.40
N SER A 373 -16.85 20.98 -37.37
CA SER A 373 -17.50 20.12 -36.38
C SER A 373 -17.89 18.80 -37.03
N LEU A 374 -17.44 17.69 -36.45
CA LEU A 374 -17.81 16.33 -36.86
C LEU A 374 -18.61 15.68 -35.73
N ALA A 375 -19.60 14.86 -36.08
CA ALA A 375 -20.34 14.08 -35.09
C ALA A 375 -19.43 13.01 -34.49
N MET A 376 -19.44 12.87 -33.16
CA MET A 376 -18.67 11.84 -32.44
C MET A 376 -19.15 10.43 -32.82
N SER A 377 -20.45 10.27 -33.09
CA SER A 377 -21.06 9.01 -33.55
C SER A 377 -20.40 8.46 -34.82
N LEU A 378 -20.00 9.32 -35.76
CA LEU A 378 -19.30 8.91 -36.97
C LEU A 378 -17.92 8.32 -36.67
N ILE A 379 -17.17 8.96 -35.76
CA ILE A 379 -15.83 8.51 -35.37
C ILE A 379 -15.94 7.17 -34.62
N GLN A 380 -16.97 7.02 -33.78
CA GLN A 380 -17.29 5.78 -33.07
C GLN A 380 -17.68 4.65 -34.03
N GLU A 381 -18.53 4.91 -35.02
CA GLU A 381 -18.97 3.91 -36.02
C GLU A 381 -17.78 3.42 -36.86
N LEU A 382 -16.93 4.33 -37.34
CA LEU A 382 -15.69 3.98 -38.04
C LEU A 382 -14.70 3.21 -37.15
N ALA A 383 -14.51 3.65 -35.90
CA ALA A 383 -13.64 2.98 -34.93
C ALA A 383 -14.13 1.58 -34.58
N GLN A 384 -15.44 1.39 -34.46
CA GLN A 384 -16.06 0.10 -34.21
C GLN A 384 -15.88 -0.83 -35.40
N ALA A 385 -16.08 -0.34 -36.62
CA ALA A 385 -15.85 -1.12 -37.85
C ALA A 385 -14.36 -1.51 -38.01
N VAL A 386 -13.43 -0.65 -37.60
CA VAL A 386 -11.99 -0.99 -37.55
C VAL A 386 -11.69 -2.04 -36.48
N LYS A 387 -12.20 -1.87 -35.25
CA LYS A 387 -12.03 -2.85 -34.16
C LYS A 387 -12.66 -4.21 -34.47
N ALA A 388 -13.74 -4.23 -35.25
CA ALA A 388 -14.40 -5.44 -35.74
C ALA A 388 -13.70 -6.06 -36.96
N ASN A 389 -12.56 -5.51 -37.41
CA ASN A 389 -11.81 -5.93 -38.60
C ASN A 389 -12.64 -5.92 -39.91
N GLN A 390 -13.70 -5.10 -39.98
CA GLN A 390 -14.52 -4.96 -41.19
C GLN A 390 -13.86 -4.00 -42.20
N ILE A 391 -13.16 -2.98 -41.70
CA ILE A 391 -12.33 -2.04 -42.48
C ILE A 391 -11.01 -1.80 -41.72
N SER A 392 -10.00 -1.27 -42.40
CA SER A 392 -8.77 -0.80 -41.75
C SER A 392 -8.70 0.74 -41.74
N VAL A 393 -7.82 1.32 -40.93
CA VAL A 393 -7.54 2.78 -40.98
C VAL A 393 -7.04 3.20 -42.38
N ALA A 394 -6.30 2.33 -43.06
CA ALA A 394 -5.87 2.55 -44.44
C ALA A 394 -7.07 2.63 -45.41
N ASP A 395 -8.11 1.82 -45.21
CA ASP A 395 -9.32 1.88 -46.02
C ASP A 395 -10.08 3.20 -45.86
N ILE A 396 -10.06 3.80 -44.65
CA ILE A 396 -10.58 5.15 -44.42
C ILE A 396 -9.78 6.16 -45.24
N ARG A 397 -8.44 6.08 -45.16
CA ARG A 397 -7.55 7.00 -45.87
C ARG A 397 -7.69 6.90 -47.39
N GLU A 398 -7.89 5.69 -47.90
CA GLU A 398 -7.98 5.35 -49.33
C GLU A 398 -9.41 5.43 -49.89
N LYS A 399 -10.40 5.87 -49.10
CA LYS A 399 -11.80 6.06 -49.50
C LYS A 399 -12.52 4.76 -49.91
N ARG A 400 -12.10 3.63 -49.36
CA ARG A 400 -12.67 2.28 -49.62
C ARG A 400 -13.71 1.84 -48.58
N VAL A 401 -14.07 2.72 -47.65
CA VAL A 401 -15.04 2.42 -46.58
C VAL A 401 -16.38 1.96 -47.15
N MET A 402 -16.93 2.71 -48.10
CA MET A 402 -18.26 2.43 -48.66
C MET A 402 -18.28 1.23 -49.63
N GLU A 403 -17.11 0.80 -50.10
CA GLU A 403 -16.97 -0.44 -50.89
C GLU A 403 -17.01 -1.68 -50.00
N LYS A 404 -16.56 -1.55 -48.74
CA LYS A 404 -16.45 -2.65 -47.77
C LYS A 404 -17.59 -2.69 -46.75
N LEU A 405 -18.23 -1.56 -46.46
CA LEU A 405 -19.39 -1.44 -45.56
C LEU A 405 -20.63 -1.04 -46.36
N THR A 406 -21.24 -2.02 -47.04
CA THR A 406 -22.39 -1.81 -47.92
C THR A 406 -23.69 -1.47 -47.19
N ASP A 407 -23.79 -1.77 -45.89
CA ASP A 407 -24.99 -1.57 -45.06
C ASP A 407 -24.84 -0.44 -44.01
N SER A 408 -23.89 0.49 -44.19
CA SER A 408 -23.69 1.57 -43.22
C SER A 408 -24.67 2.74 -43.39
N SER A 409 -25.01 3.40 -42.28
CA SER A 409 -25.85 4.62 -42.27
C SER A 409 -25.04 5.91 -42.54
N MET A 410 -23.74 5.78 -42.76
CA MET A 410 -22.79 6.88 -42.90
C MET A 410 -22.96 7.62 -44.24
N ASP A 411 -22.80 8.94 -44.23
CA ASP A 411 -22.81 9.75 -45.46
C ASP A 411 -21.49 9.55 -46.25
N PRO A 412 -21.54 8.98 -47.49
CA PRO A 412 -20.36 8.75 -48.31
C PRO A 412 -19.54 10.01 -48.59
N TYR A 413 -20.19 11.16 -48.78
CA TYR A 413 -19.51 12.42 -49.10
C TYR A 413 -18.73 12.94 -47.89
N LEU A 414 -19.23 12.69 -46.69
CA LEU A 414 -18.60 13.15 -45.46
C LEU A 414 -17.40 12.27 -45.08
N VAL A 415 -17.54 10.94 -45.18
CA VAL A 415 -16.44 9.99 -44.94
C VAL A 415 -15.31 10.19 -45.97
N ASN A 416 -15.65 10.27 -47.26
CA ASN A 416 -14.65 10.42 -48.33
C ASN A 416 -14.11 11.85 -48.46
N GLY A 417 -14.87 12.86 -48.03
CA GLY A 417 -14.46 14.27 -48.05
C GLY A 417 -13.49 14.63 -46.92
N TYR A 418 -13.57 13.94 -45.79
CA TYR A 418 -12.74 14.18 -44.60
C TYR A 418 -11.83 13.00 -44.25
N ASN A 419 -11.60 12.06 -45.18
CA ASN A 419 -10.74 10.89 -45.03
C ASN A 419 -9.35 11.20 -44.41
N ASN A 420 -8.74 12.31 -44.81
CA ASN A 420 -7.40 12.72 -44.33
C ASN A 420 -7.36 13.12 -42.84
N VAL A 421 -8.49 13.45 -42.22
CA VAL A 421 -8.59 13.73 -40.78
C VAL A 421 -9.31 12.63 -40.03
N LEU A 422 -10.30 11.97 -40.65
CA LEU A 422 -11.01 10.84 -40.06
C LEU A 422 -10.10 9.63 -39.83
N ALA A 423 -9.22 9.28 -40.77
CA ALA A 423 -8.29 8.16 -40.58
C ALA A 423 -7.38 8.34 -39.34
N PRO A 424 -6.66 9.46 -39.16
CA PRO A 424 -5.84 9.66 -37.97
C PRO A 424 -6.67 9.88 -36.70
N LEU A 425 -7.87 10.48 -36.77
CA LEU A 425 -8.76 10.56 -35.61
C LEU A 425 -9.23 9.18 -35.15
N VAL A 426 -9.62 8.31 -36.09
CA VAL A 426 -10.03 6.94 -35.78
C VAL A 426 -8.84 6.14 -35.23
N ALA A 427 -7.64 6.28 -35.81
CA ALA A 427 -6.42 5.65 -35.28
C ALA A 427 -6.11 6.10 -33.83
N GLN A 428 -6.21 7.41 -33.57
CA GLN A 428 -6.02 7.99 -32.24
C GLN A 428 -7.14 7.56 -31.27
N PHE A 429 -8.36 7.37 -31.76
CA PHE A 429 -9.53 6.93 -30.99
C PHE A 429 -9.44 5.44 -30.62
N ILE A 430 -8.93 4.58 -31.51
CA ILE A 430 -8.73 3.14 -31.25
C ILE A 430 -7.41 2.82 -30.53
N GLY A 431 -6.49 3.80 -30.43
CA GLY A 431 -5.21 3.64 -29.72
C GLY A 431 -4.09 3.03 -30.57
N GLU A 432 -4.20 3.04 -31.90
CA GLU A 432 -3.09 2.62 -32.78
C GLU A 432 -1.98 3.68 -32.79
N LYS A 433 -1.02 3.57 -31.87
CA LYS A 433 0.34 4.06 -32.11
C LYS A 433 1.18 2.89 -32.59
N GLY A 434 1.98 3.13 -33.62
CA GLY A 434 2.89 2.15 -34.21
C GLY A 434 3.64 1.35 -33.14
N SER A 435 3.67 0.04 -33.36
CA SER A 435 4.32 -1.02 -32.59
C SER A 435 5.51 -0.61 -31.70
N ILE A 436 5.37 -0.87 -30.39
CA ILE A 436 6.21 -1.72 -29.51
C ILE A 436 6.01 -1.23 -28.07
N GLY A 437 5.56 -2.13 -27.18
CA GLY A 437 5.57 -1.92 -25.73
C GLY A 437 4.21 -2.13 -25.07
N THR A 438 4.05 -3.29 -24.44
CA THR A 438 2.99 -3.61 -23.49
C THR A 438 3.02 -2.64 -22.30
N ASP A 439 2.00 -1.81 -22.14
CA ASP A 439 1.72 -1.20 -20.84
C ASP A 439 0.21 -1.19 -20.59
N GLY A 440 -0.21 -2.04 -19.66
CA GLY A 440 -1.52 -1.95 -19.04
C GLY A 440 -1.66 -0.62 -18.29
N ALA A 441 -2.91 -0.19 -18.15
CA ALA A 441 -3.29 1.07 -17.51
C ALA A 441 -2.39 1.43 -16.31
N VAL A 442 -1.69 2.55 -16.43
CA VAL A 442 -0.73 3.04 -15.44
C VAL A 442 -1.50 3.59 -14.22
N PRO A 443 -1.23 3.12 -13.00
CA PRO A 443 -1.72 3.79 -11.80
C PRO A 443 -1.08 5.17 -11.68
N THR A 444 -1.87 6.24 -11.70
CA THR A 444 -1.39 7.57 -11.31
C THR A 444 -0.99 7.55 -9.83
N HIS A 445 0.13 8.20 -9.46
CA HIS A 445 0.65 8.30 -8.08
C HIS A 445 -0.39 8.70 -7.02
N ARG A 446 -1.51 9.32 -7.43
CA ARG A 446 -2.59 9.78 -6.54
C ARG A 446 -3.42 8.66 -5.90
N ASP A 447 -3.55 7.51 -6.55
CA ASP A 447 -4.42 6.43 -6.07
C ASP A 447 -3.63 5.23 -5.53
N ALA A 448 -2.30 5.33 -5.53
CA ALA A 448 -1.44 4.28 -4.99
C ALA A 448 -1.65 4.14 -3.47
N ARG A 449 -1.65 2.89 -3.02
CA ARG A 449 -1.71 2.46 -1.61
C ARG A 449 -0.50 1.59 -1.30
N VAL A 450 0.12 1.77 -0.13
CA VAL A 450 1.33 1.04 0.27
C VAL A 450 1.09 0.27 1.56
N LEU A 451 1.42 -1.02 1.58
CA LEU A 451 1.49 -1.85 2.77
C LEU A 451 2.96 -2.12 3.09
N ILE A 452 3.39 -1.68 4.27
CA ILE A 452 4.70 -2.00 4.83
C ILE A 452 4.54 -3.20 5.76
N ILE A 453 5.33 -4.25 5.50
CA ILE A 453 5.35 -5.49 6.26
C ILE A 453 6.72 -5.62 6.92
N ASP A 454 6.81 -5.17 8.16
CA ASP A 454 8.03 -5.25 8.95
C ASP A 454 8.25 -6.68 9.45
N GLU A 455 9.52 -7.09 9.50
CA GLU A 455 9.91 -8.44 9.93
C GLU A 455 9.18 -9.56 9.17
N ILE A 456 9.08 -9.44 7.84
CA ILE A 456 8.26 -10.33 7.00
C ILE A 456 8.60 -11.82 7.18
N ASN A 457 9.85 -12.13 7.53
CA ASN A 457 10.31 -13.49 7.77
C ASN A 457 9.89 -14.07 9.14
N ARG A 458 9.41 -13.26 10.10
CA ARG A 458 8.98 -13.74 11.43
C ARG A 458 7.65 -14.49 11.43
N GLY A 459 6.84 -14.30 10.41
CA GLY A 459 5.58 -15.01 10.20
C GLY A 459 5.70 -16.15 9.18
N ASN A 460 4.78 -17.11 9.22
CA ASN A 460 4.66 -18.08 8.13
C ASN A 460 3.96 -17.42 6.94
N ILE A 461 4.76 -16.78 6.07
CA ILE A 461 4.25 -15.96 4.96
C ILE A 461 3.28 -16.74 4.07
N SER A 462 3.57 -18.01 3.76
CA SER A 462 2.69 -18.84 2.93
C SER A 462 1.31 -19.07 3.57
N ARG A 463 1.25 -19.24 4.89
CA ARG A 463 -0.03 -19.34 5.62
C ARG A 463 -0.73 -17.99 5.74
N ILE A 464 0.02 -16.91 5.99
CA ILE A 464 -0.53 -15.56 6.15
C ILE A 464 -1.17 -15.07 4.84
N PHE A 465 -0.51 -15.25 3.71
CA PHE A 465 -1.05 -14.87 2.40
C PHE A 465 -2.09 -15.88 1.88
N GLY A 466 -2.00 -17.15 2.28
CA GLY A 466 -2.88 -18.21 1.80
C GLY A 466 -2.91 -18.28 0.27
N GLU A 467 -4.11 -18.25 -0.29
CA GLU A 467 -4.38 -18.24 -1.73
C GLU A 467 -3.95 -16.93 -2.44
N LEU A 468 -3.79 -15.83 -1.70
CA LEU A 468 -3.43 -14.53 -2.25
C LEU A 468 -1.96 -14.43 -2.66
N ILE A 469 -1.14 -15.40 -2.26
CA ILE A 469 0.28 -15.46 -2.61
C ILE A 469 0.51 -15.44 -4.11
N THR A 470 -0.44 -15.95 -4.91
CA THR A 470 -0.37 -15.91 -6.37
C THR A 470 -0.85 -14.57 -6.92
N LEU A 471 -1.84 -13.95 -6.27
CA LEU A 471 -2.46 -12.70 -6.74
C LEU A 471 -1.57 -11.47 -6.56
N ILE A 472 -0.56 -11.52 -5.69
CA ILE A 472 0.40 -10.42 -5.55
C ILE A 472 1.32 -10.29 -6.77
N GLU A 473 1.44 -11.31 -7.63
CA GLU A 473 2.23 -11.26 -8.85
C GLU A 473 1.71 -10.16 -9.80
N PRO A 474 2.57 -9.28 -10.35
CA PRO A 474 2.13 -8.17 -11.18
C PRO A 474 1.17 -8.55 -12.33
N SER A 475 1.40 -9.69 -13.00
CA SER A 475 0.55 -10.14 -14.11
C SER A 475 -0.80 -10.70 -13.67
N LYS A 476 -0.96 -11.08 -12.40
CA LYS A 476 -2.17 -11.70 -11.84
C LYS A 476 -3.09 -10.70 -11.13
N ARG A 477 -2.68 -9.45 -11.03
CA ARG A 477 -3.44 -8.36 -10.41
C ARG A 477 -4.58 -7.88 -11.29
N ALA A 478 -5.59 -7.29 -10.68
CA ALA A 478 -6.72 -6.70 -11.39
C ALA A 478 -6.25 -5.66 -12.42
N GLY A 479 -6.76 -5.79 -13.66
CA GLY A 479 -6.39 -4.92 -14.78
C GLY A 479 -5.17 -5.39 -15.59
N ALA A 480 -4.47 -6.45 -15.16
CA ALA A 480 -3.40 -7.06 -15.95
C ALA A 480 -3.94 -8.09 -16.97
N ALA A 481 -3.14 -8.44 -17.97
CA ALA A 481 -3.53 -9.36 -19.04
C ALA A 481 -3.87 -10.78 -18.55
N GLU A 482 -3.23 -11.23 -17.46
CA GLU A 482 -3.48 -12.53 -16.84
C GLU A 482 -4.14 -12.38 -15.46
N ALA A 483 -4.95 -11.34 -15.28
CA ALA A 483 -5.64 -11.05 -14.01
C ALA A 483 -6.36 -12.30 -13.47
N LEU A 484 -6.18 -12.57 -12.19
CA LEU A 484 -6.80 -13.67 -11.48
C LEU A 484 -7.64 -13.16 -10.31
N GLU A 485 -8.65 -13.95 -10.00
CA GLU A 485 -9.53 -13.75 -8.86
C GLU A 485 -9.68 -15.09 -8.12
N VAL A 486 -9.80 -15.04 -6.80
CA VAL A 486 -10.00 -16.21 -5.95
C VAL A 486 -11.23 -16.01 -5.08
N LEU A 487 -11.86 -17.12 -4.67
CA LEU A 487 -12.96 -17.08 -3.71
C LEU A 487 -12.39 -17.17 -2.30
N LEU A 488 -12.61 -16.15 -1.48
CA LEU A 488 -12.11 -16.14 -0.11
C LEU A 488 -12.85 -17.16 0.78
N PRO A 489 -12.17 -17.81 1.74
CA PRO A 489 -12.69 -18.94 2.48
C PRO A 489 -13.76 -18.57 3.52
N TYR A 490 -13.72 -17.38 4.13
CA TYR A 490 -14.67 -16.99 5.17
C TYR A 490 -15.87 -16.27 4.57
N SER A 491 -15.64 -15.21 3.79
CA SER A 491 -16.71 -14.40 3.19
C SER A 491 -17.38 -15.06 1.98
N LYS A 492 -16.72 -16.04 1.35
CA LYS A 492 -17.15 -16.67 0.09
C LYS A 492 -17.34 -15.65 -1.04
N LYS A 493 -16.62 -14.53 -0.98
CA LYS A 493 -16.65 -13.48 -2.00
C LYS A 493 -15.44 -13.60 -2.94
N PRO A 494 -15.61 -13.29 -4.24
CA PRO A 494 -14.49 -13.12 -5.15
C PRO A 494 -13.57 -11.97 -4.69
N PHE A 495 -12.26 -12.14 -4.84
CA PHE A 495 -11.25 -11.16 -4.47
C PHE A 495 -10.06 -11.16 -5.43
N SER A 496 -9.62 -9.95 -5.80
CA SER A 496 -8.42 -9.71 -6.62
C SER A 496 -7.55 -8.61 -6.00
N VAL A 497 -6.24 -8.65 -6.26
CA VAL A 497 -5.31 -7.62 -5.78
C VAL A 497 -5.19 -6.50 -6.83
N PRO A 498 -5.43 -5.23 -6.48
CA PRO A 498 -5.33 -4.12 -7.43
C PRO A 498 -3.90 -3.81 -7.91
N ALA A 499 -3.79 -3.28 -9.13
CA ALA A 499 -2.51 -2.87 -9.72
C ALA A 499 -1.85 -1.67 -9.02
N ASN A 500 -2.59 -0.89 -8.23
CA ASN A 500 -2.14 0.29 -7.50
C ASN A 500 -1.76 0.03 -6.02
N VAL A 501 -1.74 -1.25 -5.58
CA VAL A 501 -1.26 -1.62 -4.24
C VAL A 501 0.25 -1.93 -4.29
N TYR A 502 1.02 -1.46 -3.32
CA TYR A 502 2.45 -1.75 -3.24
C TYR A 502 2.77 -2.44 -1.92
N LEU A 503 3.62 -3.46 -1.96
CA LEU A 503 4.09 -4.21 -0.80
C LEU A 503 5.57 -3.90 -0.58
N ILE A 504 5.92 -3.43 0.62
CA ILE A 504 7.30 -3.17 1.04
C ILE A 504 7.57 -3.98 2.31
N GLY A 505 8.32 -5.07 2.17
CA GLY A 505 8.77 -5.87 3.30
C GLY A 505 10.10 -5.39 3.87
N THR A 506 10.34 -5.61 5.17
CA THR A 506 11.69 -5.59 5.75
C THR A 506 12.05 -6.99 6.25
N MET A 507 13.33 -7.34 6.17
CA MET A 507 13.82 -8.64 6.64
C MET A 507 15.19 -8.49 7.31
N ASN A 508 15.32 -8.97 8.54
CA ASN A 508 16.62 -9.17 9.17
C ASN A 508 17.22 -10.50 8.72
N THR A 509 18.44 -10.46 8.20
CA THR A 509 19.14 -11.66 7.69
C THR A 509 19.80 -12.49 8.78
N ALA A 510 20.08 -11.89 9.94
CA ALA A 510 20.67 -12.58 11.09
C ALA A 510 19.70 -13.58 11.76
N ASP A 511 18.39 -13.41 11.56
CA ASP A 511 17.36 -14.22 12.20
C ASP A 511 17.24 -15.61 11.52
N ARG A 512 18.21 -16.50 11.79
CA ARG A 512 18.30 -17.86 11.22
C ARG A 512 17.25 -18.85 11.76
N SER A 513 16.57 -18.51 12.87
CA SER A 513 15.55 -19.35 13.52
C SER A 513 14.18 -19.29 12.83
N LEU A 514 14.04 -18.46 11.81
CA LEU A 514 12.79 -18.21 11.10
C LEU A 514 12.79 -18.98 9.78
N ALA A 515 11.62 -19.51 9.40
CA ALA A 515 11.47 -20.35 8.22
C ALA A 515 12.14 -19.70 7.00
N ALA A 516 13.05 -20.42 6.35
CA ALA A 516 13.68 -19.95 5.11
C ALA A 516 12.57 -19.52 4.15
N MET A 517 12.64 -18.28 3.64
CA MET A 517 11.63 -17.77 2.72
C MET A 517 11.50 -18.74 1.53
N ASP A 518 10.28 -19.22 1.31
CA ASP A 518 9.95 -20.12 0.22
C ASP A 518 10.43 -19.54 -1.13
N VAL A 519 10.97 -20.38 -1.99
CA VAL A 519 11.37 -20.04 -3.37
C VAL A 519 10.19 -19.40 -4.11
N ALA A 520 8.96 -19.87 -3.84
CA ALA A 520 7.75 -19.31 -4.41
C ALA A 520 7.50 -17.86 -3.98
N LEU A 521 7.95 -17.42 -2.81
CA LEU A 521 7.88 -16.01 -2.41
C LEU A 521 9.01 -15.22 -3.02
N ARG A 522 10.21 -15.81 -3.09
CA ARG A 522 11.37 -15.13 -3.67
C ARG A 522 11.14 -14.65 -5.10
N ARG A 523 10.41 -15.41 -5.92
CA ARG A 523 10.09 -15.01 -7.30
C ARG A 523 9.07 -13.86 -7.41
N ARG A 524 8.38 -13.50 -6.31
CA ARG A 524 7.25 -12.55 -6.30
C ARG A 524 7.61 -11.19 -5.73
N PHE A 525 8.76 -11.10 -5.07
CA PHE A 525 9.31 -9.88 -4.50
C PHE A 525 10.65 -9.55 -5.16
N VAL A 526 10.90 -8.26 -5.36
CA VAL A 526 12.24 -7.77 -5.67
C VAL A 526 13.02 -7.62 -4.37
N PHE A 527 14.15 -8.30 -4.25
CA PHE A 527 15.00 -8.25 -3.07
C PHE A 527 16.05 -7.15 -3.23
N ARG A 528 16.03 -6.17 -2.33
CA ARG A 528 17.01 -5.09 -2.28
C ARG A 528 17.85 -5.21 -1.02
N GLU A 529 19.11 -5.53 -1.22
CA GLU A 529 20.08 -5.65 -0.12
C GLU A 529 20.40 -4.28 0.47
N MET A 530 20.44 -4.24 1.80
CA MET A 530 20.82 -3.10 2.63
C MET A 530 22.07 -3.49 3.43
N PRO A 531 23.27 -3.44 2.82
CA PRO A 531 24.49 -3.81 3.52
C PRO A 531 24.86 -2.74 4.57
N PRO A 532 25.70 -3.09 5.56
CA PRO A 532 26.38 -2.10 6.37
C PRO A 532 27.14 -1.10 5.49
N ARG A 533 27.12 0.17 5.89
CA ARG A 533 27.77 1.26 5.15
C ARG A 533 28.59 2.11 6.11
N PRO A 534 29.78 1.64 6.53
CA PRO A 534 30.66 2.40 7.41
C PRO A 534 30.99 3.80 6.85
N GLY A 535 31.02 3.95 5.52
CA GLY A 535 31.23 5.25 4.86
C GLY A 535 30.20 6.34 5.23
N LEU A 536 29.01 5.98 5.73
CA LEU A 536 28.05 6.96 6.26
C LEU A 536 28.49 7.58 7.59
N LEU A 537 29.54 7.05 8.22
CA LEU A 537 30.14 7.54 9.47
C LEU A 537 31.46 8.29 9.20
N GLN A 538 31.80 8.56 7.95
CA GLN A 538 32.98 9.37 7.60
C GLN A 538 32.92 10.74 8.30
N GLY A 539 34.01 11.10 8.98
CA GLY A 539 34.12 12.35 9.75
C GLY A 539 33.47 12.31 11.13
N VAL A 540 32.89 11.18 11.56
CA VAL A 540 32.44 10.99 12.95
C VAL A 540 33.59 10.42 13.76
N GLU A 541 34.07 11.20 14.72
CA GLU A 541 35.21 10.86 15.58
C GLU A 541 34.81 11.02 17.05
N VAL A 542 35.29 10.12 17.91
CA VAL A 542 35.15 10.20 19.38
C VAL A 542 36.56 10.22 19.95
N GLY A 543 37.06 11.38 20.34
CA GLY A 543 38.50 11.55 20.60
C GLY A 543 39.31 11.26 19.33
N ALA A 544 40.30 10.36 19.40
CA ALA A 544 41.04 9.85 18.25
C ALA A 544 40.39 8.64 17.56
N ILE A 545 39.24 8.16 18.03
CA ILE A 545 38.57 6.97 17.50
C ILE A 545 37.77 7.35 16.24
N LYS A 546 38.18 6.80 15.10
CA LYS A 546 37.43 6.90 13.84
C LYS A 546 36.32 5.85 13.79
N ILE A 547 35.07 6.29 13.87
CA ILE A 547 33.91 5.39 14.04
C ILE A 547 33.64 4.56 12.77
N ASP A 548 33.88 5.11 11.59
CA ASP A 548 33.81 4.37 10.33
C ASP A 548 34.83 3.22 10.27
N ALA A 549 36.06 3.47 10.70
CA ALA A 549 37.11 2.46 10.79
C ALA A 549 36.80 1.40 11.85
N LEU A 550 36.30 1.81 13.02
CA LEU A 550 35.87 0.90 14.09
C LEU A 550 34.81 -0.09 13.59
N LEU A 551 33.74 0.43 12.98
CA LEU A 551 32.67 -0.40 12.44
C LEU A 551 33.16 -1.32 11.31
N MET A 552 34.01 -0.80 10.41
CA MET A 552 34.57 -1.58 9.31
C MET A 552 35.37 -2.79 9.82
N VAL A 553 36.29 -2.57 10.77
CA VAL A 553 37.16 -3.64 11.30
C VAL A 553 36.34 -4.66 12.11
N MET A 554 35.39 -4.21 12.92
CA MET A 554 34.48 -5.12 13.62
C MET A 554 33.70 -5.98 12.64
N ASN A 555 33.15 -5.39 11.57
CA ASN A 555 32.41 -6.13 10.55
C ASN A 555 33.26 -7.11 9.77
N GLN A 556 34.52 -6.79 9.45
CA GLN A 556 35.45 -7.74 8.83
C GLN A 556 35.64 -8.99 9.70
N ARG A 557 35.77 -8.82 11.02
CA ARG A 557 35.90 -9.94 11.96
C ARG A 557 34.61 -10.73 12.10
N ILE A 558 33.46 -10.06 12.23
CA ILE A 558 32.16 -10.73 12.31
C ILE A 558 31.89 -11.52 11.03
N GLU A 559 32.15 -10.93 9.86
CA GLU A 559 31.98 -11.59 8.57
C GLU A 559 32.86 -12.84 8.44
N ALA A 560 34.12 -12.77 8.88
CA ALA A 560 35.02 -13.92 8.89
C ALA A 560 34.56 -15.04 9.85
N LEU A 561 33.92 -14.69 10.97
CA LEU A 561 33.53 -15.65 12.01
C LEU A 561 32.12 -16.24 11.82
N LEU A 562 31.15 -15.45 11.30
CA LEU A 562 29.74 -15.82 11.21
C LEU A 562 29.11 -15.57 9.82
N GLY A 563 29.78 -14.82 8.96
CA GLY A 563 29.31 -14.42 7.64
C GLY A 563 28.61 -13.07 7.61
N ARG A 564 28.49 -12.51 6.40
CA ARG A 564 28.02 -11.15 6.12
C ARG A 564 26.67 -10.77 6.71
N ASP A 565 25.78 -11.75 6.88
CA ASP A 565 24.40 -11.54 7.34
C ASP A 565 24.30 -11.12 8.82
N HIS A 566 25.40 -11.26 9.58
CA HIS A 566 25.52 -10.88 10.99
C HIS A 566 26.29 -9.57 11.20
N CYS A 567 26.72 -8.88 10.14
CA CYS A 567 27.47 -7.64 10.31
C CYS A 567 26.64 -6.56 11.03
N LEU A 568 27.30 -5.67 11.76
CA LEU A 568 26.68 -4.53 12.43
C LEU A 568 26.38 -3.43 11.41
N GLY A 569 25.16 -2.93 11.41
CA GLY A 569 24.79 -1.79 10.59
C GLY A 569 25.21 -0.44 11.21
N HIS A 570 25.32 0.56 10.34
CA HIS A 570 25.79 1.90 10.69
C HIS A 570 24.81 2.70 11.56
N ALA A 571 23.53 2.33 11.59
CA ALA A 571 22.50 3.08 12.32
C ALA A 571 22.74 3.11 13.84
N TYR A 572 23.41 2.10 14.41
CA TYR A 572 23.79 2.08 15.83
C TYR A 572 24.68 3.26 16.21
N PHE A 573 25.52 3.72 15.28
CA PHE A 573 26.53 4.75 15.51
C PHE A 573 26.12 6.14 15.00
N LEU A 574 25.00 6.27 14.28
CA LEU A 574 24.51 7.57 13.80
C LEU A 574 24.25 8.60 14.90
N PRO A 575 23.80 8.24 16.13
CA PRO A 575 23.66 9.20 17.22
C PRO A 575 24.95 9.95 17.58
N LEU A 576 26.12 9.38 17.26
CA LEU A 576 27.42 10.04 17.49
C LEU A 576 27.65 11.28 16.62
N ARG A 577 26.79 11.55 15.63
CA ARG A 577 26.79 12.82 14.90
C ARG A 577 26.26 13.99 15.74
N GLU A 578 25.42 13.69 16.73
CA GLU A 578 24.81 14.70 17.61
C GLU A 578 25.54 14.76 18.96
N ASP A 579 26.04 13.62 19.44
CA ASP A 579 26.79 13.49 20.69
C ASP A 579 28.03 12.60 20.46
N ASP A 580 29.17 13.23 20.19
CA ASP A 580 30.46 12.58 19.91
C ASP A 580 31.25 12.21 21.19
N SER A 581 30.58 12.15 22.34
CA SER A 581 31.24 11.82 23.60
C SER A 581 31.60 10.34 23.72
N LEU A 582 32.70 10.06 24.44
CA LEU A 582 33.08 8.69 24.80
C LEU A 582 32.00 8.01 25.64
N ALA A 583 31.27 8.77 26.47
CA ALA A 583 30.13 8.26 27.23
C ALA A 583 29.03 7.73 26.31
N LYS A 584 28.74 8.42 25.20
CA LYS A 584 27.74 7.97 24.23
C LYS A 584 28.18 6.72 23.48
N LEU A 585 29.45 6.66 23.08
CA LEU A 585 30.03 5.45 22.46
C LEU A 585 29.98 4.25 23.43
N ALA A 586 30.28 4.48 24.71
CA ALA A 586 30.19 3.49 25.77
C ALA A 586 28.76 2.96 25.93
N GLU A 587 27.75 3.85 25.92
CA GLU A 587 26.33 3.48 25.96
C GLU A 587 25.95 2.60 24.77
N ILE A 588 26.32 3.00 23.54
CA ILE A 588 26.06 2.21 22.31
C ILE A 588 26.64 0.80 22.45
N PHE A 589 27.87 0.69 22.94
CA PHE A 589 28.52 -0.60 23.12
C PHE A 589 27.82 -1.47 24.17
N ARG A 590 27.50 -0.90 25.33
CA ARG A 590 26.86 -1.63 26.45
C ARG A 590 25.45 -2.09 26.12
N VAL A 591 24.66 -1.24 25.46
CA VAL A 591 23.21 -1.46 25.30
C VAL A 591 22.87 -2.12 23.97
N GLN A 592 23.71 -1.95 22.94
CA GLN A 592 23.37 -2.40 21.58
C GLN A 592 24.40 -3.38 21.01
N VAL A 593 25.69 -3.03 21.01
CA VAL A 593 26.72 -3.84 20.33
C VAL A 593 27.02 -5.12 21.09
N LEU A 594 27.40 -5.03 22.37
CA LEU A 594 27.81 -6.21 23.14
C LEU A 594 26.66 -7.20 23.34
N PRO A 595 25.42 -6.79 23.70
CA PRO A 595 24.30 -7.72 23.78
C PRO A 595 24.03 -8.45 22.45
N LEU A 596 24.17 -7.76 21.31
CA LEU A 596 24.02 -8.39 20.00
C LEU A 596 25.13 -9.40 19.71
N LEU A 597 26.39 -9.09 20.07
CA LEU A 597 27.49 -10.05 19.97
C LEU A 597 27.28 -11.26 20.89
N GLN A 598 26.71 -11.08 22.08
CA GLN A 598 26.36 -12.18 22.99
C GLN A 598 25.27 -13.08 22.39
N GLU A 599 24.30 -12.51 21.67
CA GLU A 599 23.29 -13.28 20.95
C GLU A 599 23.90 -14.07 19.79
N TYR A 600 24.79 -13.43 19.02
CA TYR A 600 25.47 -14.05 17.88
C TYR A 600 26.42 -15.19 18.28
N TYR A 601 27.14 -15.00 19.38
CA TYR A 601 28.11 -15.94 19.92
C TYR A 601 27.61 -16.52 21.24
N PHE A 602 26.41 -17.13 21.20
CA PHE A 602 25.78 -17.73 22.38
C PHE A 602 26.74 -18.71 23.07
N ASP A 603 27.10 -18.41 24.31
CA ASP A 603 28.07 -19.13 25.15
C ASP A 603 29.51 -19.21 24.60
N ASP A 604 29.88 -18.36 23.63
CA ASP A 604 31.22 -18.29 23.03
C ASP A 604 31.82 -16.87 23.16
N TRP A 605 32.17 -16.52 24.40
CA TRP A 605 32.80 -15.25 24.76
C TRP A 605 34.19 -15.04 24.14
N GLN A 606 34.88 -16.13 23.76
CA GLN A 606 36.18 -16.04 23.10
C GLN A 606 36.04 -15.42 21.71
N ARG A 607 35.00 -15.76 20.95
CA ARG A 607 34.73 -15.10 19.67
C ARG A 607 34.37 -13.62 19.83
N ILE A 608 33.69 -13.25 20.92
CA ILE A 608 33.44 -11.84 21.24
C ILE A 608 34.77 -11.11 21.46
N GLN A 609 35.71 -11.68 22.22
CA GLN A 609 37.07 -11.14 22.36
C GLN A 609 37.81 -11.01 21.03
N TRP A 610 37.62 -11.95 20.10
CA TRP A 610 38.24 -11.86 18.78
C TRP A 610 37.68 -10.68 17.98
N VAL A 611 36.35 -10.49 17.96
CA VAL A 611 35.70 -9.34 17.32
C VAL A 611 36.21 -8.02 17.89
N LEU A 612 36.32 -7.93 19.22
CA LEU A 612 36.76 -6.74 19.95
C LEU A 612 38.30 -6.61 20.07
N ASN A 613 39.05 -7.52 19.46
CA ASN A 613 40.51 -7.61 19.53
C ASN A 613 41.12 -7.73 20.94
N ASP A 614 40.33 -8.09 21.96
CA ASP A 614 40.77 -8.07 23.37
C ASP A 614 41.97 -8.98 23.63
N HIS A 615 42.01 -10.15 22.97
CA HIS A 615 43.11 -11.12 23.05
C HIS A 615 44.48 -10.56 22.60
N ARG A 616 44.52 -9.46 21.83
CA ARG A 616 45.75 -8.80 21.37
C ARG A 616 46.09 -7.53 22.15
N LYS A 617 45.21 -7.07 23.04
CA LYS A 617 45.47 -5.90 23.89
C LYS A 617 46.39 -6.33 25.04
N GLY A 618 47.59 -5.76 25.10
CA GLY A 618 48.59 -6.10 26.12
C GLY A 618 48.16 -5.71 27.54
N ASN A 619 47.45 -4.59 27.70
CA ASN A 619 46.92 -4.13 28.99
C ASN A 619 45.48 -4.66 29.18
N GLU A 620 45.26 -5.41 30.27
CA GLU A 620 43.95 -5.97 30.60
C GLU A 620 42.88 -4.90 30.88
N ALA A 621 43.29 -3.71 31.33
CA ALA A 621 42.37 -2.59 31.55
C ALA A 621 41.65 -2.14 30.28
N TYR A 622 42.24 -2.38 29.10
CA TYR A 622 41.67 -2.00 27.80
C TYR A 622 40.83 -3.12 27.15
N ARG A 623 40.77 -4.31 27.77
CA ARG A 623 39.98 -5.43 27.28
C ARG A 623 38.54 -5.28 27.72
N PHE A 624 37.59 -5.34 26.79
CA PHE A 624 36.16 -5.27 27.09
C PHE A 624 35.66 -6.54 27.78
N VAL A 625 36.15 -7.69 27.33
CA VAL A 625 35.87 -8.99 27.91
C VAL A 625 37.17 -9.56 28.48
N THR A 626 37.13 -9.98 29.75
CA THR A 626 38.27 -10.57 30.46
C THR A 626 37.90 -11.94 31.01
N THR A 627 38.92 -12.73 31.35
CA THR A 627 38.79 -14.03 32.00
C THR A 627 39.33 -13.95 33.41
N SER A 628 38.60 -14.50 34.38
CA SER A 628 39.08 -14.70 35.75
C SER A 628 39.12 -16.18 36.09
N GLU A 629 40.23 -16.64 36.67
CA GLU A 629 40.29 -17.99 37.24
C GLU A 629 39.55 -18.03 38.57
N VAL A 630 38.75 -19.07 38.76
CA VAL A 630 38.09 -19.35 40.04
C VAL A 630 38.93 -20.35 40.80
N ASN A 631 39.32 -19.99 42.02
CA ASN A 631 39.84 -20.97 42.96
C ASN A 631 38.67 -21.85 43.46
N THR A 632 38.47 -22.98 42.78
CA THR A 632 37.38 -23.94 43.06
C THR A 632 37.53 -24.58 44.43
N ALA A 633 38.76 -24.80 44.91
CA ALA A 633 39.03 -25.32 46.25
C ALA A 633 38.55 -24.36 47.34
N ASN A 634 38.82 -23.06 47.19
CA ASN A 634 38.32 -22.04 48.12
C ASN A 634 36.80 -21.89 48.07
N LEU A 635 36.17 -22.09 46.91
CA LEU A 635 34.74 -21.85 46.73
C LEU A 635 33.86 -23.03 47.17
N PHE A 636 34.32 -24.27 46.94
CA PHE A 636 33.52 -25.48 47.15
C PHE A 636 34.14 -26.49 48.13
N GLY A 637 35.40 -26.28 48.56
CA GLY A 637 36.16 -27.21 49.39
C GLY A 637 36.67 -28.45 48.64
N ASP A 638 37.53 -29.23 49.30
CA ASP A 638 38.24 -30.37 48.69
C ASP A 638 37.34 -31.57 48.37
N ALA A 639 36.11 -31.58 48.88
CA ALA A 639 35.13 -32.66 48.66
C ALA A 639 34.46 -32.59 47.28
N VAL A 640 34.51 -31.44 46.60
CA VAL A 640 33.90 -31.24 45.27
C VAL A 640 35.01 -31.23 44.22
N ASN A 641 35.16 -32.35 43.51
CA ASN A 641 36.22 -32.52 42.51
C ASN A 641 35.81 -31.93 41.15
N ILE A 642 36.08 -30.64 40.95
CA ILE A 642 35.89 -29.97 39.66
C ILE A 642 37.15 -30.17 38.81
N THR A 643 37.08 -31.06 37.82
CA THR A 643 38.23 -31.53 37.01
C THR A 643 38.86 -30.46 36.12
N ARG A 644 38.16 -29.35 35.86
CA ARG A 644 38.67 -28.15 35.17
C ARG A 644 38.16 -26.91 35.87
N SER A 645 39.06 -26.06 36.37
CA SER A 645 38.67 -24.74 36.85
C SER A 645 37.95 -23.99 35.72
N PRO A 646 36.68 -23.60 35.89
CA PRO A 646 35.95 -22.92 34.83
C PRO A 646 36.59 -21.54 34.60
N GLN A 647 36.89 -21.21 33.35
CA GLN A 647 37.19 -19.83 32.98
C GLN A 647 35.90 -19.03 33.09
N LEU A 648 35.83 -18.13 34.06
CA LEU A 648 34.70 -17.20 34.16
C LEU A 648 34.98 -15.97 33.31
N TRP A 649 34.11 -15.76 32.33
CA TRP A 649 34.09 -14.58 31.50
C TRP A 649 33.45 -13.43 32.24
N ARG A 650 34.05 -12.24 32.16
CA ARG A 650 33.55 -11.00 32.77
C ARG A 650 33.63 -9.86 31.78
N ILE A 651 32.67 -8.94 31.90
CA ILE A 651 32.70 -7.66 31.21
C ILE A 651 33.49 -6.67 32.09
N ASN A 652 34.45 -5.99 31.50
CA ASN A 652 35.20 -4.93 32.15
C ASN A 652 34.49 -3.58 31.90
N GLU A 653 33.68 -3.14 32.87
CA GLU A 653 32.86 -1.94 32.71
C GLU A 653 33.68 -0.64 32.55
N ASP A 654 34.87 -0.58 33.14
CA ASP A 654 35.74 0.59 33.06
C ASP A 654 36.31 0.77 31.65
N SER A 655 36.55 -0.34 30.93
CA SER A 655 37.13 -0.31 29.59
C SER A 655 36.29 0.45 28.56
N PHE A 656 34.97 0.54 28.72
CA PHE A 656 34.11 1.29 27.81
C PHE A 656 34.30 2.82 27.93
N LEU A 657 34.87 3.30 29.03
CA LEU A 657 35.22 4.71 29.21
C LEU A 657 36.71 4.97 28.95
N CYS A 658 37.42 4.02 28.34
CA CYS A 658 38.81 4.17 27.92
C CYS A 658 38.91 4.22 26.39
N GLU A 659 39.56 5.26 25.87
CA GLU A 659 39.72 5.46 24.43
C GLU A 659 40.59 4.36 23.79
N GLU A 660 41.63 3.93 24.52
CA GLU A 660 42.57 2.89 24.12
C GLU A 660 41.88 1.53 23.88
N SER A 661 40.78 1.27 24.58
CA SER A 661 39.98 0.05 24.38
C SER A 661 39.42 -0.01 22.96
N TYR A 662 38.97 1.12 22.42
CA TYR A 662 38.40 1.22 21.07
C TYR A 662 39.50 1.34 20.00
N LEU A 663 40.55 2.12 20.26
CA LEU A 663 41.71 2.19 19.37
C LEU A 663 42.36 0.81 19.19
N GLY A 664 42.42 0.02 20.26
CA GLY A 664 42.88 -1.36 20.22
C GLY A 664 41.98 -2.29 19.38
N VAL A 665 40.73 -1.92 19.07
CA VAL A 665 39.89 -2.65 18.11
C VAL A 665 40.36 -2.39 16.68
N ILE A 666 40.69 -1.14 16.36
CA ILE A 666 41.09 -0.66 15.01
C ILE A 666 42.52 -1.07 14.68
N ASN A 667 43.44 -0.80 15.61
CA ASN A 667 44.88 -0.99 15.40
C ASN A 667 45.21 -2.49 15.48
N HIS A 668 45.77 -3.01 14.40
CA HIS A 668 46.18 -4.42 14.26
C HIS A 668 47.71 -4.56 14.11
N GLU A 669 48.45 -3.47 14.24
CA GLU A 669 49.92 -3.43 14.18
C GLU A 669 50.50 -3.11 15.57
N ASP A 670 51.69 -3.67 15.82
CA ASP A 670 52.55 -3.59 17.00
C ASP A 670 52.28 -4.54 18.18
N ALA A 671 52.38 -5.84 17.90
CA ALA A 671 52.84 -6.84 18.88
C ALA A 671 54.09 -7.58 18.37
N SER A 672 54.99 -6.84 17.72
CA SER A 672 56.27 -7.35 17.21
C SER A 672 57.36 -6.30 17.38
N THR A 673 57.65 -5.94 18.63
CA THR A 673 58.95 -5.42 19.06
C THR A 673 59.22 -5.86 20.47
#